data_AF-A0A7R8CJP5-F1
#
_entry.id   AF-A0A7R8CJP5-F1
#
_cell.length_a   1.000
_cell.length_b   1.000
_cell.length_c   1.000
_cell.angle_alpha   90.00
_cell.angle_beta   90.00
_cell.angle_gamma   90.00
#
_symmetry.space_group_name_H-M   'P 1'
#
loop_
_entity.id
_entity.type
_entity.pdbx_description
1 polymer ?
#
loop_
_entity_poly.entity_id
_entity_poly.type
_entity_poly.pdbx_seq_one_letter_code
_entity_poly.pdbx_strand_id
1 'polypeptide(L)'
;MEKAEEVVDDIILYDSSMHLHEKNVRKLLRRCRDTGITLNPKKFHYGQTEVKFACFRVTSQDIQADPEKIKAIAQFQRLKNISDFRSFLVLVEQLAGSRRIHTSGQRITSELQKDEQDVFKLIECGSRFVMEPTGSAPYTESKEFQEGLLELKSTPLRHSSLSASQIVFRGPMPSRLPFHNLSLAEDWQVHLNEHDRRIAKQHDYTRNHYDKTANQLKPITTGSKVWIQDSTSKIWDRTATVQGKKQDRENLLLLPSSRTLFRNQRFIRILKSHEDIIKIPHYSLQINLPLQIDSGLERGFEDRRSELGSFHYVAQTGLFNTFLFALANCNYNGYKVLQTEDIHSQAKTIELIKFIESADEGIYDFWVSPRVGSYAKVMVAPGHVSEFEKFLKEQSIASTLLIEDVEITNQRASTVQNVLRKLKTSSRSIDFENYYSSDDIFAYLHELEADNDFVEVETYGKSYEGRDLKVIKILKAGPNAPNIFIEAGIHAREWIAPAMGTYIIHSLLEDPENAQYLDQFNFHIMPSVNPDGYEFSREHERLWRKTRSRNQGSDCRGADPNRNWAFHWHESGVSDDPCTNIFPGLKPFSEPETDAIRQYVEKLQPTPLMSLSLHSAANLWLVPYGYAYNAYPDNYDELVKLAEKAVDALNEVHNAGFEVINAADFYPAAGASDDWYAGVLGSTYVYTVELRQGGYYGFDLPPSQIKDSGEELWEAMKVIFDRLHQVSIQ
;
A
#
# COMPACT_ATOMS: atom_id res chain seq x y z
N MET A 1 23.48 -23.00 7.42
CA MET A 1 22.49 -23.71 6.58
C MET A 1 21.49 -22.68 6.13
N GLU A 2 21.29 -22.65 4.82
CA GLU A 2 20.57 -21.64 4.05
C GLU A 2 19.13 -21.44 4.54
N LYS A 3 18.67 -20.19 4.40
CA LYS A 3 17.27 -19.80 4.53
C LYS A 3 16.43 -20.59 3.52
N ALA A 4 15.54 -21.44 4.00
CA ALA A 4 14.41 -21.92 3.21
C ALA A 4 13.14 -21.58 3.99
N GLU A 5 12.42 -20.56 3.53
CA GLU A 5 10.99 -20.40 3.82
C GLU A 5 10.25 -21.37 2.90
N GLU A 6 9.63 -22.43 3.45
CA GLU A 6 8.65 -23.21 2.70
C GLU A 6 7.26 -22.66 2.97
N VAL A 7 6.77 -21.83 2.04
CA VAL A 7 5.34 -21.66 1.77
C VAL A 7 5.17 -21.89 0.27
N VAL A 8 5.01 -23.15 -0.12
CA VAL A 8 4.61 -23.52 -1.48
C VAL A 8 3.39 -24.41 -1.39
N ASP A 9 2.45 -24.05 -2.21
CA ASP A 9 1.10 -24.52 -2.23
C ASP A 9 0.77 -24.35 -3.81
N ASP A 10 -0.30 -24.97 -4.33
CA ASP A 10 -0.87 -25.26 -5.68
C ASP A 10 -0.16 -24.58 -6.85
N ILE A 11 0.26 -25.40 -7.81
CA ILE A 11 0.83 -24.97 -9.08
C ILE A 11 -0.04 -25.52 -10.19
N ILE A 12 -0.73 -24.63 -10.91
CA ILE A 12 -1.25 -24.92 -12.25
C ILE A 12 -0.26 -24.41 -13.28
N LEU A 13 0.11 -25.27 -14.22
CA LEU A 13 0.94 -24.91 -15.36
C LEU A 13 0.14 -25.19 -16.64
N TYR A 14 -0.01 -24.18 -17.50
CA TYR A 14 -0.83 -24.25 -18.73
C TYR A 14 0.00 -23.78 -19.92
N ASP A 15 -0.06 -24.53 -21.03
CA ASP A 15 0.65 -24.18 -22.26
C ASP A 15 -0.18 -24.49 -23.52
N SER A 16 0.06 -23.70 -24.57
CA SER A 16 -0.64 -23.77 -25.86
C SER A 16 -0.25 -24.94 -26.75
N SER A 17 0.77 -25.72 -26.36
CA SER A 17 1.15 -26.94 -27.06
C SER A 17 1.78 -27.92 -26.10
N MET A 18 1.60 -29.22 -26.36
CA MET A 18 2.20 -30.28 -25.54
C MET A 18 3.73 -30.17 -25.48
N HIS A 19 4.36 -29.74 -26.57
CA HIS A 19 5.81 -29.60 -26.63
C HIS A 19 6.34 -28.50 -25.68
N LEU A 20 5.65 -27.35 -25.64
CA LEU A 20 5.97 -26.27 -24.71
C LEU A 20 5.66 -26.68 -23.27
N HIS A 21 4.54 -27.40 -23.08
CA HIS A 21 4.12 -27.92 -21.79
C HIS A 21 5.17 -28.85 -21.16
N GLU A 22 5.67 -29.80 -21.94
CA GLU A 22 6.71 -30.71 -21.49
C GLU A 22 7.99 -29.98 -21.07
N LYS A 23 8.41 -28.97 -21.85
CA LYS A 23 9.60 -28.17 -21.56
C LYS A 23 9.45 -27.41 -20.24
N ASN A 24 8.29 -26.78 -20.02
CA ASN A 24 8.05 -25.96 -18.83
C ASN A 24 7.82 -26.81 -17.58
N VAL A 25 7.14 -27.95 -17.69
CA VAL A 25 7.01 -28.93 -16.60
C VAL A 25 8.39 -29.49 -16.21
N ARG A 26 9.26 -29.81 -17.17
CA ARG A 26 10.64 -30.23 -16.87
C ARG A 26 11.44 -29.15 -16.14
N LYS A 27 11.24 -27.88 -16.49
CA LYS A 27 11.88 -26.74 -15.80
C LYS A 27 11.38 -26.61 -14.36
N LEU A 28 10.07 -26.77 -14.13
CA LEU A 28 9.47 -26.77 -12.80
C LEU A 28 10.03 -27.90 -11.93
N LEU A 29 10.04 -29.14 -12.45
CA LEU A 29 10.56 -30.31 -11.71
C LEU A 29 12.05 -30.17 -11.35
N ARG A 30 12.87 -29.60 -12.26
CA ARG A 30 14.29 -29.30 -11.96
C ARG A 30 14.39 -28.28 -10.83
N ARG A 31 13.61 -27.20 -10.89
CA ARG A 31 13.64 -26.16 -9.86
C ARG A 31 13.20 -26.70 -8.50
N CYS A 32 12.13 -27.50 -8.43
CA CYS A 32 11.71 -28.15 -7.19
C CYS A 32 12.81 -29.05 -6.60
N ARG A 33 13.49 -29.83 -7.45
CA ARG A 33 14.61 -30.67 -7.02
C ARG A 33 15.78 -29.85 -6.50
N ASP A 34 16.14 -28.79 -7.21
CA ASP A 34 17.30 -27.96 -6.88
C ASP A 34 17.04 -27.12 -5.60
N THR A 35 15.78 -26.85 -5.25
CA THR A 35 15.37 -26.15 -4.03
C THR A 35 14.87 -27.06 -2.90
N GLY A 36 14.93 -28.39 -3.06
CA GLY A 36 14.52 -29.35 -2.03
C GLY A 36 12.99 -29.52 -1.83
N ILE A 37 12.17 -28.97 -2.72
CA ILE A 37 10.70 -29.08 -2.66
C ILE A 37 10.27 -30.49 -3.08
N THR A 38 9.57 -31.20 -2.20
CA THR A 38 9.04 -32.54 -2.48
C THR A 38 7.60 -32.47 -2.99
N LEU A 39 7.40 -32.88 -4.25
CA LEU A 39 6.05 -32.98 -4.83
C LEU A 39 5.40 -34.33 -4.48
N ASN A 40 4.10 -34.31 -4.20
CA ASN A 40 3.34 -35.54 -3.97
C ASN A 40 2.96 -36.18 -5.32
N PRO A 41 3.47 -37.39 -5.66
CA PRO A 41 3.20 -38.02 -6.95
C PRO A 41 1.71 -38.30 -7.18
N LYS A 42 0.94 -38.53 -6.11
CA LYS A 42 -0.51 -38.79 -6.19
C LYS A 42 -1.33 -37.55 -6.54
N LYS A 43 -0.75 -36.36 -6.39
CA LYS A 43 -1.40 -35.07 -6.67
C LYS A 43 -0.85 -34.39 -7.92
N PHE A 44 0.09 -35.02 -8.63
CA PHE A 44 0.69 -34.48 -9.84
C PHE A 44 -0.05 -35.04 -11.05
N HIS A 45 -0.82 -34.18 -11.72
CA HIS A 45 -1.50 -34.49 -12.96
C HIS A 45 -0.77 -33.79 -14.11
N TYR A 46 -0.51 -34.49 -15.22
CA TYR A 46 0.24 -33.96 -16.37
C TYR A 46 -0.52 -34.17 -17.67
N GLY A 47 -0.41 -33.19 -18.57
CA GLY A 47 -0.94 -33.30 -19.94
C GLY A 47 -2.46 -33.44 -20.02
N GLN A 48 -3.19 -32.91 -19.04
CA GLN A 48 -4.65 -32.97 -19.02
C GLN A 48 -5.23 -31.83 -19.85
N THR A 49 -6.30 -32.08 -20.60
CA THR A 49 -7.06 -31.02 -21.30
C THR A 49 -8.11 -30.36 -20.39
N GLU A 50 -8.29 -30.91 -19.19
CA GLU A 50 -9.23 -30.45 -18.18
C GLU A 50 -8.72 -30.77 -16.78
N VAL A 51 -8.91 -29.86 -15.83
CA VAL A 51 -8.52 -30.04 -14.44
C VAL A 51 -9.51 -29.42 -13.46
N LYS A 52 -9.74 -30.08 -12.31
CA LYS A 52 -10.54 -29.51 -11.21
C LYS A 52 -9.64 -28.68 -10.31
N PHE A 53 -9.88 -27.37 -10.23
CA PHE A 53 -9.09 -26.45 -9.43
C PHE A 53 -9.97 -25.50 -8.62
N ALA A 54 -9.75 -25.43 -7.30
CA ALA A 54 -10.38 -24.46 -6.41
C ALA A 54 -11.91 -24.30 -6.60
N CYS A 55 -12.66 -25.40 -6.68
CA CYS A 55 -14.13 -25.46 -6.92
C CYS A 55 -14.60 -25.14 -8.35
N PHE A 56 -13.67 -25.06 -9.30
CA PHE A 56 -13.95 -24.90 -10.72
C PHE A 56 -13.41 -26.09 -11.52
N ARG A 57 -14.03 -26.32 -12.67
CA ARG A 57 -13.59 -27.22 -13.72
C ARG A 57 -12.98 -26.34 -14.82
N VAL A 58 -11.67 -26.41 -14.97
CA VAL A 58 -10.89 -25.61 -15.92
C VAL A 58 -10.62 -26.49 -17.14
N THR A 59 -11.17 -26.13 -18.30
CA THR A 59 -10.96 -26.82 -19.57
C THR A 59 -10.10 -25.96 -20.50
N SER A 60 -9.71 -26.52 -21.65
CA SER A 60 -9.02 -25.75 -22.70
C SER A 60 -9.86 -24.63 -23.34
N GLN A 61 -11.18 -24.56 -23.08
CA GLN A 61 -12.09 -23.60 -23.70
C GLN A 61 -12.84 -22.73 -22.68
N ASP A 62 -13.09 -23.22 -21.46
CA ASP A 62 -13.91 -22.56 -20.46
C ASP A 62 -13.54 -22.93 -19.01
N ILE A 63 -14.03 -22.11 -18.06
CA ILE A 63 -13.96 -22.37 -16.62
C ILE A 63 -15.39 -22.44 -16.12
N GLN A 64 -15.80 -23.61 -15.63
CA GLN A 64 -17.15 -23.87 -15.13
C GLN A 64 -17.12 -24.10 -13.62
N ALA A 65 -18.17 -23.71 -12.90
CA ALA A 65 -18.32 -24.07 -11.50
C ALA A 65 -18.47 -25.61 -11.37
N ASP A 66 -17.84 -26.21 -10.36
CA ASP A 66 -17.89 -27.67 -10.18
C ASP A 66 -19.35 -28.14 -10.00
N PRO A 67 -19.89 -28.98 -10.89
CA PRO A 67 -21.27 -29.46 -10.82
C PRO A 67 -21.61 -30.14 -9.50
N GLU A 68 -20.62 -30.74 -8.83
CA GLU A 68 -20.80 -31.37 -7.52
C GLU A 68 -21.06 -30.34 -6.41
N LYS A 69 -20.43 -29.17 -6.48
CA LYS A 69 -20.63 -28.07 -5.52
C LYS A 69 -21.97 -27.37 -5.73
N ILE A 70 -22.37 -27.18 -6.99
CA ILE A 70 -23.71 -26.67 -7.34
C ILE A 70 -24.78 -27.62 -6.81
N LYS A 71 -24.62 -28.93 -7.03
CA LYS A 71 -25.57 -29.94 -6.54
C LYS A 71 -25.62 -29.98 -5.01
N ALA A 72 -24.48 -29.81 -4.33
CA ALA A 72 -24.41 -29.75 -2.87
C ALA A 72 -25.16 -28.55 -2.27
N ILE A 73 -25.15 -27.39 -2.97
CA ILE A 73 -25.91 -26.21 -2.58
C ILE A 73 -27.40 -26.41 -2.88
N ALA A 74 -27.74 -26.93 -4.06
CA ALA A 74 -29.13 -27.17 -4.46
C ALA A 74 -29.84 -28.23 -3.60
N GLN A 75 -29.10 -29.18 -3.02
CA GLN A 75 -29.63 -30.25 -2.17
C GLN A 75 -29.31 -30.02 -0.68
N PHE A 76 -28.87 -28.82 -0.29
CA PHE A 76 -28.50 -28.54 1.09
C PHE A 76 -29.70 -28.71 2.02
N GLN A 77 -29.53 -29.48 3.10
CA GLN A 77 -30.63 -29.78 4.02
C GLN A 77 -31.13 -28.52 4.72
N ARG A 78 -32.42 -28.50 5.08
CA ARG A 78 -33.05 -27.40 5.82
C ARG A 78 -32.23 -27.05 7.06
N LEU A 79 -31.86 -25.77 7.17
CA LEU A 79 -31.01 -25.24 8.24
C LEU A 79 -31.68 -25.42 9.60
N LYS A 80 -31.03 -26.14 10.53
CA LYS A 80 -31.57 -26.40 11.87
C LYS A 80 -30.79 -25.67 12.97
N ASN A 81 -29.56 -25.25 12.69
CA ASN A 81 -28.67 -24.63 13.67
C ASN A 81 -27.64 -23.68 13.00
N ILE A 82 -26.92 -22.91 13.80
CA ILE A 82 -25.90 -21.94 13.36
C ILE A 82 -24.75 -22.61 12.57
N SER A 83 -24.43 -23.88 12.88
CA SER A 83 -23.39 -24.62 12.15
C SER A 83 -23.83 -24.95 10.73
N ASP A 84 -25.10 -25.30 10.53
CA ASP A 84 -25.69 -25.54 9.20
C ASP A 84 -25.70 -24.24 8.39
N PHE A 85 -26.04 -23.11 9.02
CA PHE A 85 -26.04 -21.79 8.39
C PHE A 85 -24.63 -21.35 7.96
N ARG A 86 -23.62 -21.51 8.83
CA ARG A 86 -22.22 -21.23 8.49
C ARG A 86 -21.72 -22.12 7.36
N SER A 87 -22.08 -23.40 7.38
CA SER A 87 -21.67 -24.36 6.34
C SER A 87 -22.32 -24.04 4.99
N PHE A 88 -23.57 -23.61 4.99
CA PHE A 88 -24.28 -23.15 3.80
C PHE A 88 -23.66 -21.86 3.23
N LEU A 89 -23.39 -20.85 4.07
CA LEU A 89 -22.77 -19.60 3.64
C LEU A 89 -21.38 -19.82 3.05
N VAL A 90 -20.56 -20.70 3.64
CA VAL A 90 -19.23 -21.03 3.10
C VAL A 90 -19.33 -21.68 1.71
N LEU A 91 -20.31 -22.56 1.48
CA LEU A 91 -20.52 -23.17 0.15
C LEU A 91 -20.98 -22.14 -0.90
N VAL A 92 -21.83 -21.21 -0.50
CA VAL A 92 -22.33 -20.14 -1.38
C VAL A 92 -21.24 -19.12 -1.68
N GLU A 93 -20.48 -18.68 -0.68
CA GLU A 93 -19.36 -17.74 -0.84
C GLU A 93 -18.25 -18.29 -1.74
N GLN A 94 -17.98 -19.60 -1.68
CA GLN A 94 -17.00 -20.28 -2.56
C GLN A 94 -17.35 -20.18 -4.05
N LEU A 95 -18.65 -20.09 -4.42
CA LEU A 95 -19.08 -19.90 -5.81
C LEU A 95 -19.43 -18.44 -6.15
N ALA A 96 -19.78 -17.62 -5.16
CA ALA A 96 -20.11 -16.20 -5.34
C ALA A 96 -18.91 -15.31 -5.74
N GLY A 97 -17.68 -15.78 -5.51
CA GLY A 97 -16.44 -15.12 -5.96
C GLY A 97 -16.25 -15.05 -7.49
N SER A 98 -17.16 -15.64 -8.27
CA SER A 98 -17.11 -15.74 -9.74
C SER A 98 -17.35 -14.44 -10.52
N ARG A 99 -17.75 -13.33 -9.88
CA ARG A 99 -17.91 -12.01 -10.55
C ARG A 99 -16.61 -11.39 -11.07
N ARG A 100 -15.43 -11.97 -10.81
CA ARG A 100 -14.12 -11.40 -11.20
C ARG A 100 -13.39 -12.13 -12.33
N ILE A 101 -14.05 -13.03 -13.05
CA ILE A 101 -13.52 -13.58 -14.32
C ILE A 101 -14.32 -12.99 -15.49
N HIS A 102 -14.31 -11.66 -15.61
CA HIS A 102 -14.85 -10.95 -16.77
C HIS A 102 -13.84 -9.89 -17.20
N THR A 103 -12.93 -10.28 -18.10
CA THR A 103 -12.34 -9.46 -19.19
C THR A 103 -11.25 -10.27 -19.88
N SER A 104 -11.63 -11.33 -20.61
CA SER A 104 -10.82 -11.95 -21.68
C SER A 104 -11.71 -12.94 -22.44
N GLY A 105 -12.28 -12.50 -23.57
CA GLY A 105 -13.07 -13.37 -24.46
C GLY A 105 -14.40 -12.75 -24.87
N GLN A 106 -14.38 -11.84 -25.86
CA GLN A 106 -15.59 -11.45 -26.58
C GLN A 106 -16.18 -12.67 -27.31
N ARG A 107 -17.18 -13.33 -26.70
CA ARG A 107 -18.29 -14.06 -27.37
C ARG A 107 -19.31 -14.74 -26.45
N ILE A 108 -19.19 -14.64 -25.12
CA ILE A 108 -20.13 -15.30 -24.20
C ILE A 108 -21.09 -14.25 -23.63
N THR A 109 -22.09 -13.86 -24.41
CA THR A 109 -23.18 -12.98 -23.92
C THR A 109 -24.58 -13.51 -24.21
N SER A 110 -24.71 -14.52 -25.07
CA SER A 110 -26.02 -15.04 -25.47
C SER A 110 -26.48 -16.30 -24.71
N GLU A 111 -25.59 -17.01 -24.00
CA GLU A 111 -25.96 -18.23 -23.26
C GLU A 111 -25.94 -18.09 -21.74
N LEU A 112 -25.17 -17.15 -21.16
CA LEU A 112 -25.15 -16.89 -19.71
C LEU A 112 -26.42 -16.21 -19.17
N GLN A 113 -27.26 -15.62 -20.03
CA GLN A 113 -28.58 -15.10 -19.63
C GLN A 113 -29.58 -16.20 -19.23
N LYS A 114 -29.30 -17.48 -19.54
CA LYS A 114 -30.20 -18.58 -19.16
C LYS A 114 -29.95 -19.14 -17.76
N ASP A 115 -28.74 -19.06 -17.23
CA ASP A 115 -28.39 -19.58 -15.89
C ASP A 115 -28.39 -18.53 -14.76
N GLU A 116 -28.38 -17.23 -15.07
CA GLU A 116 -28.55 -16.16 -14.08
C GLU A 116 -29.89 -16.26 -13.32
N GLN A 117 -30.93 -16.81 -13.95
CA GLN A 117 -32.24 -17.01 -13.34
C GLN A 117 -32.26 -18.09 -12.26
N ASP A 118 -31.37 -19.08 -12.32
CA ASP A 118 -31.36 -20.19 -11.35
C ASP A 118 -30.53 -19.84 -10.10
N VAL A 119 -29.48 -19.04 -10.24
CA VAL A 119 -28.70 -18.52 -9.10
C VAL A 119 -29.49 -17.47 -8.33
N PHE A 120 -30.22 -16.58 -9.02
CA PHE A 120 -31.13 -15.65 -8.36
C PHE A 120 -32.30 -16.36 -7.66
N LYS A 121 -32.86 -17.42 -8.25
CA LYS A 121 -33.87 -18.27 -7.58
C LYS A 121 -33.32 -18.98 -6.35
N LEU A 122 -32.06 -19.40 -6.34
CA LEU A 122 -31.42 -20.04 -5.17
C LEU A 122 -31.20 -19.04 -4.02
N ILE A 123 -30.84 -17.80 -4.34
CA ILE A 123 -30.70 -16.70 -3.36
C ILE A 123 -32.07 -16.27 -2.83
N GLU A 124 -33.11 -16.21 -3.68
CA GLU A 124 -34.51 -15.98 -3.28
C GLU A 124 -35.05 -17.14 -2.41
N CYS A 125 -34.69 -18.39 -2.71
CA CYS A 125 -35.08 -19.54 -1.89
C CYS A 125 -34.45 -19.47 -0.49
N GLY A 126 -33.17 -19.11 -0.36
CA GLY A 126 -32.51 -18.96 0.94
C GLY A 126 -33.10 -17.83 1.79
N SER A 127 -33.51 -16.72 1.16
CA SER A 127 -34.15 -15.59 1.85
C SER A 127 -35.62 -15.84 2.18
N ARG A 128 -36.36 -16.63 1.37
CA ARG A 128 -37.70 -17.13 1.75
C ARG A 128 -37.66 -18.11 2.93
N PHE A 129 -36.63 -18.93 3.07
CA PHE A 129 -36.49 -19.85 4.21
C PHE A 129 -36.27 -19.15 5.57
N VAL A 130 -35.75 -17.92 5.57
CA VAL A 130 -35.54 -17.11 6.77
C VAL A 130 -36.78 -16.28 7.15
N MET A 131 -37.71 -16.08 6.20
CA MET A 131 -38.82 -15.12 6.31
C MET A 131 -40.22 -15.75 6.30
N GLU A 132 -40.36 -17.08 6.15
CA GLU A 132 -41.68 -17.72 6.34
C GLU A 132 -41.98 -17.96 7.83
N PRO A 133 -43.13 -17.49 8.34
CA PRO A 133 -43.46 -17.55 9.75
C PRO A 133 -43.80 -18.98 10.15
N THR A 134 -42.87 -19.69 10.80
CA THR A 134 -43.26 -20.83 11.63
C THR A 134 -43.97 -20.25 12.87
N GLY A 135 -45.23 -20.60 13.07
CA GLY A 135 -46.17 -19.99 14.02
C GLY A 135 -45.85 -20.10 15.52
N SER A 136 -44.65 -19.73 15.95
CA SER A 136 -44.29 -19.51 17.36
C SER A 136 -43.05 -18.61 17.42
N ALA A 137 -43.27 -17.32 17.70
CA ALA A 137 -42.32 -16.21 17.95
C ALA A 137 -41.09 -16.05 17.01
N PRO A 138 -40.81 -14.84 16.49
CA PRO A 138 -39.69 -14.63 15.58
C PRO A 138 -38.34 -14.94 16.25
N TYR A 139 -37.50 -15.72 15.58
CA TYR A 139 -36.17 -16.19 16.05
C TYR A 139 -35.22 -15.05 16.50
N THR A 140 -35.52 -13.82 16.10
CA THR A 140 -34.83 -12.58 16.48
C THR A 140 -34.98 -12.19 17.95
N GLU A 141 -35.97 -12.73 18.67
CA GLU A 141 -36.16 -12.52 20.11
C GLU A 141 -35.61 -13.68 20.96
N SER A 142 -35.06 -14.73 20.34
CA SER A 142 -34.45 -15.82 21.10
C SER A 142 -33.21 -15.33 21.85
N LYS A 143 -33.12 -15.73 23.11
CA LYS A 143 -32.00 -15.37 23.99
C LYS A 143 -30.67 -15.82 23.39
N GLU A 144 -30.66 -16.98 22.72
CA GLU A 144 -29.50 -17.53 22.02
C GLU A 144 -29.04 -16.65 20.84
N PHE A 145 -29.98 -16.04 20.10
CA PHE A 145 -29.64 -15.12 19.01
C PHE A 145 -29.05 -13.80 19.54
N GLN A 146 -29.60 -13.26 20.63
CA GLN A 146 -29.08 -12.06 21.27
C GLN A 146 -27.70 -12.29 21.90
N GLU A 147 -27.48 -13.44 22.54
CA GLU A 147 -26.18 -13.86 23.07
C GLU A 147 -25.14 -14.05 21.95
N GLY A 148 -25.52 -14.68 20.84
CA GLY A 148 -24.64 -14.84 19.67
C GLY A 148 -24.25 -13.50 19.02
N LEU A 149 -25.14 -12.51 19.02
CA LEU A 149 -24.85 -11.16 18.51
C LEU A 149 -23.87 -10.41 19.43
N LEU A 150 -23.99 -10.59 20.75
CA LEU A 150 -23.07 -10.01 21.74
C LEU A 150 -21.68 -10.66 21.69
N GLU A 151 -21.61 -11.97 21.46
CA GLU A 151 -20.36 -12.70 21.30
C GLU A 151 -19.65 -12.30 19.99
N LEU A 152 -20.40 -12.14 18.90
CA LEU A 152 -19.87 -11.63 17.63
C LEU A 152 -19.29 -10.21 17.78
N LYS A 153 -19.98 -9.33 18.50
CA LYS A 153 -19.53 -7.94 18.75
C LYS A 153 -18.30 -7.87 19.67
N SER A 154 -18.08 -8.89 20.49
CA SER A 154 -16.99 -8.97 21.47
C SER A 154 -15.82 -9.85 21.01
N THR A 155 -15.94 -10.49 19.85
CA THR A 155 -14.87 -11.30 19.25
C THR A 155 -13.84 -10.40 18.55
N PRO A 156 -12.53 -10.57 18.78
CA PRO A 156 -11.49 -9.85 18.07
C PRO A 156 -11.57 -10.08 16.56
N LEU A 157 -11.46 -9.01 15.78
CA LEU A 157 -11.51 -9.09 14.32
C LEU A 157 -10.23 -9.75 13.81
N ARG A 158 -10.28 -10.52 12.72
CA ARG A 158 -9.10 -11.27 12.21
C ARG A 158 -7.86 -10.41 11.91
N HIS A 159 -8.03 -9.10 11.75
CA HIS A 159 -6.97 -8.14 11.45
C HIS A 159 -6.70 -7.15 12.61
N SER A 160 -7.30 -7.36 13.79
CA SER A 160 -7.13 -6.51 14.97
C SER A 160 -7.09 -7.34 16.25
N SER A 161 -6.25 -6.98 17.23
CA SER A 161 -6.30 -7.59 18.56
C SER A 161 -7.53 -7.15 19.38
N LEU A 162 -8.35 -6.24 18.83
CA LEU A 162 -9.51 -5.65 19.48
C LEU A 162 -10.81 -6.08 18.78
N SER A 163 -11.88 -6.26 19.56
CA SER A 163 -13.22 -6.54 19.04
C SER A 163 -13.95 -5.27 18.60
N ALA A 164 -15.03 -5.42 17.83
CA ALA A 164 -15.85 -4.29 17.38
C ALA A 164 -16.34 -3.42 18.56
N SER A 165 -16.68 -4.03 19.70
CA SER A 165 -17.07 -3.29 20.91
C SER A 165 -15.90 -2.55 21.57
N GLN A 166 -14.69 -3.11 21.57
CA GLN A 166 -13.49 -2.44 22.11
C GLN A 166 -13.05 -1.24 21.28
N ILE A 167 -13.25 -1.32 19.96
CA ILE A 167 -12.96 -0.22 19.03
C ILE A 167 -13.92 0.95 19.27
N VAL A 168 -15.21 0.65 19.48
CA VAL A 168 -16.26 1.68 19.60
C VAL A 168 -16.36 2.25 21.02
N PHE A 169 -16.26 1.41 22.06
CA PHE A 169 -16.54 1.82 23.45
C PHE A 169 -15.29 1.93 24.33
N ARG A 170 -14.08 1.82 23.74
CA ARG A 170 -12.77 1.86 24.42
C ARG A 170 -12.63 0.88 25.60
N GLY A 171 -13.33 -0.25 25.55
CA GLY A 171 -13.24 -1.35 26.53
C GLY A 171 -14.08 -2.57 26.12
N PRO A 172 -13.78 -3.78 26.62
CA PRO A 172 -14.61 -4.95 26.36
C PRO A 172 -15.98 -4.78 27.02
N MET A 173 -17.07 -5.07 26.29
CA MET A 173 -18.40 -5.10 26.90
C MET A 173 -18.47 -6.29 27.88
N PRO A 174 -18.71 -6.07 29.18
CA PRO A 174 -18.87 -7.18 30.12
C PRO A 174 -20.16 -7.92 29.79
N SER A 175 -20.08 -9.26 29.70
CA SER A 175 -21.24 -10.11 29.44
C SER A 175 -22.22 -10.17 30.62
N ARG A 176 -21.86 -9.62 31.79
CA ARG A 176 -22.74 -9.41 32.95
C ARG A 176 -22.34 -8.12 33.68
N LEU A 177 -23.32 -7.32 34.10
CA LEU A 177 -23.10 -6.21 35.01
C LEU A 177 -22.69 -6.75 36.40
N PRO A 178 -21.68 -6.18 37.06
CA PRO A 178 -21.32 -6.62 38.41
C PRO A 178 -22.42 -6.23 39.39
N PHE A 179 -23.12 -7.24 39.92
CA PHE A 179 -24.04 -7.10 41.05
C PHE A 179 -23.63 -8.08 42.16
N HIS A 180 -23.89 -7.72 43.41
CA HIS A 180 -23.62 -8.61 44.53
C HIS A 180 -24.76 -9.63 44.64
N ASN A 181 -24.47 -10.90 44.96
CA ASN A 181 -25.52 -11.95 44.96
C ASN A 181 -26.67 -11.62 45.95
N LEU A 182 -26.34 -10.97 47.07
CA LEU A 182 -27.30 -10.46 48.06
C LEU A 182 -28.18 -9.30 47.56
N SER A 183 -27.84 -8.68 46.43
CA SER A 183 -28.62 -7.60 45.81
C SER A 183 -29.84 -8.13 45.05
N LEU A 184 -29.90 -9.44 44.80
CA LEU A 184 -31.00 -10.09 44.10
C LEU A 184 -32.07 -10.56 45.09
N ALA A 185 -33.32 -10.64 44.65
CA ALA A 185 -34.37 -11.29 45.42
C ALA A 185 -34.06 -12.79 45.62
N GLU A 186 -34.53 -13.39 46.73
CA GLU A 186 -34.16 -14.75 47.16
C GLU A 186 -34.42 -15.82 46.09
N ASP A 187 -35.50 -15.68 45.33
CA ASP A 187 -35.86 -16.55 44.21
C ASP A 187 -34.81 -16.52 43.09
N TRP A 188 -34.31 -15.34 42.76
CA TRP A 188 -33.24 -15.15 41.77
C TRP A 188 -31.90 -15.67 42.28
N GLN A 189 -31.61 -15.54 43.57
CA GLN A 189 -30.39 -16.11 44.16
C GLN A 189 -30.38 -17.65 44.06
N VAL A 190 -31.52 -18.30 44.33
CA VAL A 190 -31.65 -19.76 44.18
C VAL A 190 -31.46 -20.17 42.72
N HIS A 191 -32.09 -19.47 41.78
CA HIS A 191 -31.92 -19.73 40.35
C HIS A 191 -30.47 -19.52 39.87
N LEU A 192 -29.79 -18.49 40.34
CA LEU A 192 -28.39 -18.22 39.99
C LEU A 192 -27.46 -19.31 40.55
N ASN A 193 -27.63 -19.68 41.81
CA ASN A 193 -26.85 -20.73 42.46
C ASN A 193 -27.04 -22.08 41.75
N GLU A 194 -28.25 -22.37 41.27
CA GLU A 194 -28.52 -23.59 40.52
C GLU A 194 -27.95 -23.54 39.09
N HIS A 195 -28.02 -22.39 38.44
CA HIS A 195 -27.39 -22.15 37.14
C HIS A 195 -25.86 -22.27 37.22
N ASP A 196 -25.24 -21.69 38.25
CA ASP A 196 -23.78 -21.77 38.47
C ASP A 196 -23.35 -23.20 38.79
N ARG A 197 -24.17 -23.97 39.52
CA ARG A 197 -23.94 -25.42 39.70
C ARG A 197 -24.02 -26.19 38.38
N ARG A 198 -24.94 -25.83 37.47
CA ARG A 198 -25.05 -26.45 36.13
C ARG A 198 -23.86 -26.09 35.26
N ILE A 199 -23.44 -24.82 35.25
CA ILE A 199 -22.25 -24.38 34.52
C ILE A 199 -20.99 -25.05 35.06
N ALA A 200 -20.82 -25.14 36.39
CA ALA A 200 -19.68 -25.82 36.98
C ALA A 200 -19.62 -27.31 36.54
N LYS A 201 -20.76 -28.01 36.58
CA LYS A 201 -20.86 -29.39 36.07
C LYS A 201 -20.55 -29.49 34.57
N GLN A 202 -21.01 -28.53 33.77
CA GLN A 202 -20.78 -28.52 32.33
C GLN A 202 -19.33 -28.18 32.00
N HIS A 203 -18.69 -27.31 32.77
CA HIS A 203 -17.28 -26.97 32.65
C HIS A 203 -16.39 -28.16 33.04
N ASP A 204 -16.75 -28.90 34.09
CA ASP A 204 -16.08 -30.15 34.46
C ASP A 204 -16.30 -31.26 33.41
N TYR A 205 -17.51 -31.36 32.86
CA TYR A 205 -17.79 -32.30 31.76
C TYR A 205 -16.97 -31.94 30.51
N THR A 206 -16.90 -30.66 30.15
CA THR A 206 -16.18 -30.16 28.98
C THR A 206 -14.68 -30.34 29.15
N ARG A 207 -14.13 -30.04 30.34
CA ARG A 207 -12.74 -30.33 30.70
C ARG A 207 -12.44 -31.83 30.55
N ASN A 208 -13.27 -32.69 31.14
CA ASN A 208 -13.14 -34.14 31.03
C ASN A 208 -13.29 -34.65 29.59
N HIS A 209 -14.12 -34.01 28.76
CA HIS A 209 -14.32 -34.36 27.37
C HIS A 209 -13.09 -34.00 26.51
N TYR A 210 -12.55 -32.79 26.66
CA TYR A 210 -11.35 -32.38 25.93
C TYR A 210 -10.09 -33.09 26.41
N ASP A 211 -9.99 -33.41 27.71
CA ASP A 211 -8.86 -34.19 28.24
C ASP A 211 -8.90 -35.65 27.78
N LYS A 212 -10.08 -36.23 27.45
CA LYS A 212 -10.17 -37.59 26.85
C LYS A 212 -9.49 -37.69 25.49
N THR A 213 -9.47 -36.61 24.72
CA THR A 213 -8.86 -36.54 23.37
C THR A 213 -7.51 -35.83 23.36
N ALA A 214 -7.05 -35.31 24.51
CA ALA A 214 -5.78 -34.61 24.60
C ALA A 214 -4.60 -35.58 24.51
N ASN A 215 -3.72 -35.37 23.53
CA ASN A 215 -2.50 -36.15 23.40
C ASN A 215 -1.64 -36.05 24.68
N GLN A 216 -1.27 -37.19 25.26
CA GLN A 216 -0.34 -37.23 26.39
C GLN A 216 1.06 -36.81 25.92
N LEU A 217 1.50 -35.62 26.33
CA LEU A 217 2.84 -35.12 26.01
C LEU A 217 3.90 -35.88 26.82
N LYS A 218 4.97 -36.32 26.14
CA LYS A 218 6.08 -37.03 26.79
C LYS A 218 6.65 -36.20 27.96
N PRO A 219 6.76 -36.75 29.19
CA PRO A 219 7.24 -36.01 30.33
C PRO A 219 8.70 -35.57 30.14
N ILE A 220 8.98 -34.30 30.42
CA ILE A 220 10.33 -33.72 30.39
C ILE A 220 10.92 -33.83 31.80
N THR A 221 12.12 -34.38 31.92
CA THR A 221 12.83 -34.57 33.18
C THR A 221 13.55 -33.29 33.61
N THR A 222 13.58 -33.05 34.92
CA THR A 222 14.38 -31.97 35.54
C THR A 222 15.85 -32.10 35.12
N GLY A 223 16.47 -30.99 34.72
CA GLY A 223 17.83 -30.92 34.18
C GLY A 223 17.90 -30.91 32.64
N SER A 224 16.80 -31.18 31.93
CA SER A 224 16.77 -31.13 30.47
C SER A 224 16.94 -29.70 29.94
N LYS A 225 17.81 -29.53 28.94
CA LYS A 225 17.87 -28.29 28.14
C LYS A 225 16.70 -28.27 27.16
N VAL A 226 15.98 -27.15 27.09
CA VAL A 226 14.79 -26.99 26.27
C VAL A 226 14.81 -25.68 25.50
N TRP A 227 14.22 -25.67 24.31
CA TRP A 227 13.79 -24.47 23.59
C TRP A 227 12.46 -23.96 24.16
N ILE A 228 12.30 -22.65 24.22
CA ILE A 228 11.09 -21.94 24.65
C ILE A 228 10.55 -21.18 23.44
N GLN A 229 9.25 -21.30 23.19
CA GLN A 229 8.57 -20.50 22.18
C GLN A 229 8.25 -19.10 22.73
N ASP A 230 8.64 -18.06 22.01
CA ASP A 230 8.26 -16.68 22.32
C ASP A 230 6.76 -16.46 22.10
N SER A 231 6.10 -15.78 23.05
CA SER A 231 4.64 -15.64 23.03
C SER A 231 4.14 -14.70 21.94
N THR A 232 4.96 -13.76 21.48
CA THR A 232 4.58 -12.71 20.52
C THR A 232 4.99 -13.09 19.11
N SER A 233 6.25 -13.45 18.90
CA SER A 233 6.81 -13.82 17.59
C SER A 233 6.54 -15.27 17.18
N LYS A 234 6.18 -16.15 18.13
CA LYS A 234 6.00 -17.60 17.94
C LYS A 234 7.26 -18.37 17.53
N ILE A 235 8.43 -17.73 17.59
CA ILE A 235 9.74 -18.31 17.24
C ILE A 235 10.29 -19.13 18.43
N TRP A 236 11.07 -20.16 18.14
CA TRP A 236 11.72 -21.04 19.12
C TRP A 236 13.22 -20.72 19.24
N ASP A 237 13.56 -19.57 19.83
CA ASP A 237 14.91 -19.00 19.84
C ASP A 237 15.55 -18.93 21.23
N ARG A 238 14.78 -19.09 22.30
CA ARG A 238 15.28 -19.02 23.68
C ARG A 238 15.52 -20.41 24.26
N THR A 239 16.68 -20.63 24.85
CA THR A 239 17.00 -21.89 25.56
C THR A 239 16.88 -21.72 27.06
N ALA A 240 16.49 -22.77 27.78
CA ALA A 240 16.52 -22.82 29.24
C ALA A 240 16.71 -24.24 29.77
N THR A 241 17.01 -24.37 31.06
CA THR A 241 17.11 -25.66 31.76
C THR A 241 15.90 -25.86 32.65
N VAL A 242 15.22 -27.01 32.55
CA VAL A 242 14.07 -27.32 33.40
C VAL A 242 14.53 -27.58 34.84
N GLN A 243 14.02 -26.81 35.82
CA GLN A 243 14.37 -26.96 37.24
C GLN A 243 13.31 -27.68 38.08
N GLY A 244 12.06 -27.74 37.61
CA GLY A 244 11.01 -28.46 38.33
C GLY A 244 9.63 -28.31 37.68
N LYS A 245 8.63 -28.93 38.30
CA LYS A 245 7.22 -28.82 37.92
C LYS A 245 6.41 -28.29 39.10
N LYS A 246 5.42 -27.44 38.82
CA LYS A 246 4.55 -26.85 39.84
C LYS A 246 3.13 -27.43 39.84
N GLN A 247 2.52 -27.61 38.66
CA GLN A 247 1.19 -28.20 38.43
C GLN A 247 1.14 -28.97 37.10
N ASP A 248 0.07 -29.72 36.83
CA ASP A 248 -0.06 -30.51 35.60
C ASP A 248 0.12 -29.65 34.35
N ARG A 249 1.19 -29.95 33.59
CA ARG A 249 1.63 -29.31 32.33
C ARG A 249 2.39 -27.98 32.47
N GLU A 250 2.74 -27.48 33.66
CA GLU A 250 3.60 -26.28 33.82
C GLU A 250 5.00 -26.60 34.38
N ASN A 251 6.03 -26.09 33.69
CA ASN A 251 7.44 -26.33 34.00
C ASN A 251 8.14 -25.03 34.41
N LEU A 252 8.96 -25.11 35.46
CA LEU A 252 9.86 -24.04 35.90
C LEU A 252 11.17 -24.14 35.12
N LEU A 253 11.54 -23.05 34.46
CA LEU A 253 12.71 -22.96 33.58
C LEU A 253 13.72 -21.96 34.13
N LEU A 254 15.01 -22.30 34.10
CA LEU A 254 16.12 -21.40 34.38
C LEU A 254 16.76 -20.96 33.06
N LEU A 255 16.69 -19.66 32.78
CA LEU A 255 17.30 -19.04 31.61
C LEU A 255 18.83 -18.88 31.80
N PRO A 256 19.62 -18.76 30.71
CA PRO A 256 21.06 -18.50 30.78
C PRO A 256 21.43 -17.23 31.56
N SER A 257 20.49 -16.27 31.62
CA SER A 257 20.62 -15.03 32.39
C SER A 257 20.36 -15.21 33.90
N SER A 258 20.31 -16.46 34.41
CA SER A 258 19.99 -16.82 35.79
C SER A 258 18.58 -16.40 36.28
N ARG A 259 17.68 -16.03 35.37
CA ARG A 259 16.27 -15.70 35.67
C ARG A 259 15.40 -16.94 35.54
N THR A 260 14.35 -17.04 36.36
CA THR A 260 13.40 -18.16 36.32
C THR A 260 12.10 -17.77 35.61
N LEU A 261 11.50 -18.72 34.89
CA LEU A 261 10.28 -18.52 34.10
C LEU A 261 9.37 -19.75 34.17
N PHE A 262 8.06 -19.55 34.34
CA PHE A 262 7.06 -20.61 34.22
C PHE A 262 6.50 -20.69 32.80
N ARG A 263 6.49 -21.89 32.23
CA ARG A 263 5.89 -22.14 30.90
C ARG A 263 5.19 -23.48 30.81
N ASN A 264 4.09 -23.48 30.06
CA ASN A 264 3.33 -24.69 29.74
C ASN A 264 4.13 -25.63 28.82
N GLN A 265 3.98 -26.95 29.00
CA GLN A 265 4.69 -28.01 28.29
C GLN A 265 4.53 -27.93 26.76
N ARG A 266 3.43 -27.35 26.27
CA ARG A 266 3.22 -27.14 24.82
C ARG A 266 4.15 -26.10 24.19
N PHE A 267 4.73 -25.21 24.99
CA PHE A 267 5.60 -24.12 24.56
C PHE A 267 7.08 -24.37 24.89
N ILE A 268 7.43 -25.62 25.18
CA ILE A 268 8.80 -26.06 25.42
C ILE A 268 9.12 -27.32 24.60
N ARG A 269 10.34 -27.43 24.07
CA ARG A 269 10.81 -28.60 23.32
C ARG A 269 12.20 -29.02 23.79
N ILE A 270 12.46 -30.31 23.99
CA ILE A 270 13.79 -30.81 24.40
C ILE A 270 14.82 -30.49 23.32
N LEU A 271 15.94 -29.93 23.75
CA LEU A 271 17.10 -29.61 22.93
C LEU A 271 17.92 -30.89 22.73
N LYS A 272 17.81 -31.52 21.57
CA LYS A 272 18.55 -32.75 21.24
C LYS A 272 20.03 -32.42 20.97
N SER A 273 20.96 -33.19 21.52
CA SER A 273 22.39 -33.06 21.21
C SER A 273 22.67 -33.53 19.77
N HIS A 274 23.76 -33.03 19.18
CA HIS A 274 24.19 -33.39 17.82
C HIS A 274 24.43 -34.91 17.62
N GLU A 275 24.64 -35.68 18.69
CA GLU A 275 24.85 -37.13 18.61
C GLU A 275 23.53 -37.93 18.46
N ASP A 276 22.38 -37.39 18.88
CA ASP A 276 21.07 -38.04 18.72
C ASP A 276 20.43 -37.83 17.33
N ILE A 277 21.08 -37.04 16.47
CA ILE A 277 20.64 -36.78 15.09
C ILE A 277 21.19 -37.85 14.13
N ILE A 278 22.17 -38.66 14.57
CA ILE A 278 22.82 -39.70 13.75
C ILE A 278 22.29 -41.10 14.13
N LYS A 279 20.99 -41.35 13.95
CA LYS A 279 20.43 -42.71 13.76
C LYS A 279 19.17 -42.65 12.90
N ILE A 280 19.34 -42.27 11.64
CA ILE A 280 18.44 -42.75 10.57
C ILE A 280 19.26 -43.81 9.83
N PRO A 281 18.81 -45.09 9.79
CA PRO A 281 19.56 -46.13 9.11
C PRO A 281 19.72 -45.76 7.64
N HIS A 282 20.93 -45.98 7.12
CA HIS A 282 21.20 -46.03 5.69
C HIS A 282 20.18 -46.95 5.03
N TYR A 283 19.14 -46.40 4.42
CA TYR A 283 18.52 -47.03 3.27
C TYR A 283 19.28 -46.55 2.05
N SER A 284 20.25 -47.37 1.65
CA SER A 284 20.73 -47.41 0.28
C SER A 284 19.56 -47.79 -0.63
N LEU A 285 18.78 -46.81 -1.08
CA LEU A 285 17.97 -46.98 -2.28
C LEU A 285 18.92 -46.81 -3.46
N GLN A 286 19.62 -47.90 -3.77
CA GLN A 286 19.96 -48.21 -5.15
C GLN A 286 18.64 -48.25 -5.93
N ILE A 287 18.24 -47.12 -6.51
CA ILE A 287 17.43 -47.19 -7.71
C ILE A 287 18.41 -47.55 -8.81
N ASN A 288 18.54 -48.86 -9.03
CA ASN A 288 18.91 -49.37 -10.34
C ASN A 288 17.94 -48.72 -11.34
N LEU A 289 18.41 -47.72 -12.06
CA LEU A 289 17.90 -47.44 -13.38
C LEU A 289 18.33 -48.63 -14.24
N PRO A 290 17.44 -49.53 -14.66
CA PRO A 290 17.75 -50.37 -15.78
C PRO A 290 17.73 -49.43 -16.99
N LEU A 291 18.92 -49.01 -17.40
CA LEU A 291 19.21 -48.87 -18.82
C LEU A 291 19.05 -50.26 -19.43
N GLN A 292 17.81 -50.66 -19.68
CA GLN A 292 17.46 -51.58 -20.74
C GLN A 292 16.64 -50.78 -21.74
N ILE A 293 17.38 -50.28 -22.72
CA ILE A 293 16.89 -50.06 -24.07
C ILE A 293 16.37 -51.43 -24.50
N ASP A 294 15.08 -51.67 -24.31
CA ASP A 294 14.38 -52.74 -24.99
C ASP A 294 13.31 -52.13 -25.90
N SER A 295 13.51 -52.43 -27.16
CA SER A 295 12.83 -52.02 -28.38
C SER A 295 11.34 -52.38 -28.39
N GLY A 296 10.52 -51.63 -27.63
CA GLY A 296 9.08 -51.89 -27.50
C GLY A 296 8.16 -50.66 -27.43
N LEU A 297 8.68 -49.45 -27.50
CA LEU A 297 7.89 -48.20 -27.51
C LEU A 297 8.25 -47.29 -28.69
N GLU A 298 8.51 -47.91 -29.85
CA GLU A 298 8.51 -47.24 -31.16
C GLU A 298 7.23 -47.49 -31.96
N ARG A 299 6.20 -48.12 -31.38
CA ARG A 299 4.91 -48.31 -32.06
C ARG A 299 3.76 -47.82 -31.19
N GLY A 300 3.25 -46.65 -31.57
CA GLY A 300 2.17 -45.93 -30.89
C GLY A 300 2.28 -44.41 -30.99
N PHE A 301 3.37 -43.88 -31.56
CA PHE A 301 3.58 -42.45 -31.83
C PHE A 301 3.45 -42.11 -33.32
N GLU A 302 2.49 -42.71 -34.01
CA GLU A 302 2.09 -42.32 -35.36
C GLU A 302 0.61 -42.70 -35.52
N ASP A 303 -0.29 -41.86 -35.01
CA ASP A 303 -1.50 -41.48 -35.75
C ASP A 303 -2.30 -40.42 -35.00
N ARG A 304 -2.31 -39.22 -35.59
CA ARG A 304 -3.32 -38.15 -35.59
C ARG A 304 -2.63 -36.81 -35.90
N ARG A 305 -1.99 -36.77 -37.07
CA ARG A 305 -1.84 -35.53 -37.84
C ARG A 305 -3.02 -35.43 -38.78
N SER A 306 -4.07 -34.78 -38.31
CA SER A 306 -5.03 -34.03 -39.15
C SER A 306 -6.21 -33.68 -38.26
N GLU A 307 -6.21 -32.47 -37.73
CA GLU A 307 -7.32 -31.52 -37.82
C GLU A 307 -6.96 -30.30 -36.97
N LEU A 308 -7.06 -29.13 -37.61
CA LEU A 308 -6.80 -27.83 -37.02
C LEU A 308 -7.74 -27.60 -35.82
N GLY A 309 -7.17 -27.64 -34.63
CA GLY A 309 -7.79 -27.19 -33.39
C GLY A 309 -6.71 -26.95 -32.34
N SER A 310 -6.62 -25.74 -31.83
CA SER A 310 -5.68 -25.35 -30.76
C SER A 310 -6.04 -26.07 -29.44
N PHE A 311 -5.33 -27.14 -29.12
CA PHE A 311 -5.48 -27.88 -27.86
C PHE A 311 -4.45 -27.40 -26.83
N HIS A 312 -4.93 -27.07 -25.63
CA HIS A 312 -4.11 -26.57 -24.52
C HIS A 312 -4.03 -27.60 -23.38
N TYR A 313 -2.86 -27.73 -22.75
CA TYR A 313 -2.55 -28.78 -21.78
C TYR A 313 -2.22 -28.20 -20.40
N VAL A 314 -2.67 -28.87 -19.33
CA VAL A 314 -2.57 -28.43 -17.94
C VAL A 314 -1.86 -29.47 -17.06
N ALA A 315 -1.06 -28.99 -16.11
CA ALA A 315 -0.55 -29.75 -14.97
C ALA A 315 -0.94 -29.08 -13.64
N GLN A 316 -1.37 -29.85 -12.62
CA GLN A 316 -1.77 -29.34 -11.29
C GLN A 316 -1.02 -30.06 -10.16
N THR A 317 -0.61 -29.32 -9.13
CA THR A 317 -0.29 -29.75 -7.75
C THR A 317 -0.89 -28.75 -6.76
N GLY A 318 -1.08 -29.09 -5.45
CA GLY A 318 -1.95 -28.55 -4.35
C GLY A 318 -1.58 -27.31 -3.47
N LEU A 319 -2.48 -26.28 -3.39
CA LEU A 319 -2.82 -25.00 -2.64
C LEU A 319 -2.28 -23.45 -2.93
N PHE A 320 -2.98 -22.40 -3.44
CA PHE A 320 -2.65 -20.89 -3.53
C PHE A 320 -1.25 -20.17 -3.32
N ASN A 321 -0.75 -19.12 -4.05
CA ASN A 321 -1.31 -17.90 -4.67
C ASN A 321 -0.23 -17.19 -5.59
N THR A 322 -0.55 -16.82 -6.85
CA THR A 322 -0.09 -15.64 -7.64
C THR A 322 -0.32 -15.86 -9.14
N PHE A 323 -1.06 -14.97 -9.79
CA PHE A 323 -0.95 -14.77 -11.25
C PHE A 323 -0.41 -13.37 -11.50
N LEU A 324 0.75 -13.33 -12.17
CA LEU A 324 1.32 -12.12 -12.75
C LEU A 324 0.35 -11.54 -13.78
N PHE A 325 -0.12 -10.32 -13.56
CA PHE A 325 -0.56 -9.47 -14.66
C PHE A 325 0.69 -8.90 -15.34
N ALA A 326 1.00 -9.42 -16.52
CA ALA A 326 1.83 -8.71 -17.49
C ALA A 326 0.89 -7.81 -18.31
N LEU A 327 0.49 -6.69 -17.72
CA LEU A 327 0.31 -5.46 -18.48
C LEU A 327 1.68 -4.80 -18.50
N ALA A 328 2.07 -4.20 -19.62
CA ALA A 328 3.34 -3.48 -19.75
C ALA A 328 3.31 -2.19 -18.91
N ASN A 329 3.38 -2.36 -17.59
CA ASN A 329 3.76 -1.31 -16.65
C ASN A 329 5.29 -1.33 -16.56
N CYS A 330 5.91 -0.15 -16.44
CA CYS A 330 7.30 -0.07 -15.99
C CYS A 330 7.37 -0.80 -14.64
N ASN A 331 8.11 -1.91 -14.62
CA ASN A 331 8.17 -2.79 -13.47
C ASN A 331 9.50 -2.58 -12.77
N TYR A 332 9.46 -2.13 -11.51
CA TYR A 332 10.65 -1.85 -10.71
C TYR A 332 11.17 -3.10 -9.98
N ASN A 333 10.90 -4.30 -10.51
CA ASN A 333 11.32 -5.57 -9.94
C ASN A 333 12.84 -5.60 -9.73
N GLY A 334 13.24 -5.78 -8.48
CA GLY A 334 14.65 -5.85 -8.09
C GLY A 334 15.40 -4.52 -8.11
N TYR A 335 14.73 -3.40 -8.39
CA TYR A 335 15.27 -2.09 -8.09
C TYR A 335 15.41 -1.94 -6.58
N LYS A 336 16.54 -1.39 -6.15
CA LYS A 336 16.87 -1.22 -4.72
C LYS A 336 16.96 0.25 -4.38
N VAL A 337 16.63 0.63 -3.15
CA VAL A 337 16.95 1.98 -2.65
C VAL A 337 18.05 1.87 -1.62
N LEU A 338 19.15 2.56 -1.85
CA LEU A 338 20.24 2.70 -0.90
C LEU A 338 20.22 4.09 -0.28
N GLN A 339 20.40 4.15 1.03
CA GLN A 339 20.55 5.38 1.78
C GLN A 339 22.02 5.57 2.16
N THR A 340 22.59 6.74 1.92
CA THR A 340 23.95 7.07 2.39
C THR A 340 23.93 7.45 3.87
N GLU A 341 25.09 7.47 4.50
CA GLU A 341 25.28 8.28 5.71
C GLU A 341 25.18 9.78 5.40
N ASP A 342 25.17 10.61 6.44
CA ASP A 342 25.18 12.06 6.27
C ASP A 342 26.49 12.50 5.58
N ILE A 343 26.35 13.18 4.44
CA ILE A 343 27.47 13.57 3.60
C ILE A 343 27.93 14.96 4.05
N HIS A 344 28.96 15.04 4.89
CA HIS A 344 29.47 16.33 5.40
C HIS A 344 30.43 17.08 4.45
N SER A 345 30.67 16.56 3.24
CA SER A 345 31.62 17.15 2.29
C SER A 345 30.91 17.59 1.01
N GLN A 346 30.98 18.89 0.71
CA GLN A 346 30.44 19.45 -0.52
C GLN A 346 31.03 18.82 -1.79
N ALA A 347 32.32 18.50 -1.78
CA ALA A 347 32.97 17.82 -2.90
C ALA A 347 32.36 16.43 -3.15
N LYS A 348 32.14 15.65 -2.10
CA LYS A 348 31.50 14.33 -2.19
C LYS A 348 30.05 14.41 -2.67
N THR A 349 29.29 15.40 -2.17
CA THR A 349 27.92 15.68 -2.64
C THR A 349 27.90 15.93 -4.14
N ILE A 350 28.78 16.81 -4.63
CA ILE A 350 28.90 17.14 -6.06
C ILE A 350 29.33 15.92 -6.87
N GLU A 351 30.27 15.11 -6.38
CA GLU A 351 30.72 13.89 -7.07
C GLU A 351 29.62 12.83 -7.17
N LEU A 352 28.80 12.65 -6.12
CA LEU A 352 27.65 11.75 -6.15
C LEU A 352 26.59 12.21 -7.16
N ILE A 353 26.27 13.51 -7.19
CA ILE A 353 25.35 14.08 -8.17
C ILE A 353 25.87 13.81 -9.59
N LYS A 354 27.12 14.16 -9.87
CA LYS A 354 27.74 13.94 -11.19
C LYS A 354 27.78 12.48 -11.60
N PHE A 355 28.05 11.57 -10.65
CA PHE A 355 28.05 10.13 -10.93
C PHE A 355 26.68 9.69 -11.43
N ILE A 356 25.61 10.09 -10.74
CA ILE A 356 24.23 9.74 -11.11
C ILE A 356 23.80 10.41 -12.41
N GLU A 357 24.10 11.70 -12.58
CA GLU A 357 23.77 12.44 -13.80
C GLU A 357 24.52 11.93 -15.04
N SER A 358 25.65 11.24 -14.86
CA SER A 358 26.42 10.65 -15.97
C SER A 358 25.90 9.30 -16.45
N ALA A 359 24.97 8.69 -15.73
CA ALA A 359 24.40 7.39 -16.09
C ALA A 359 23.21 7.54 -17.04
N ASP A 360 22.93 6.48 -17.81
CA ASP A 360 21.73 6.41 -18.64
C ASP A 360 20.46 6.50 -17.77
N GLU A 361 19.39 7.05 -18.34
CA GLU A 361 18.12 7.21 -17.66
C GLU A 361 17.61 5.87 -17.07
N GLY A 362 17.09 5.92 -15.85
CA GLY A 362 16.46 4.77 -15.21
C GLY A 362 17.44 3.82 -14.55
N ILE A 363 18.76 4.08 -14.62
CA ILE A 363 19.77 3.37 -13.82
C ILE A 363 19.75 3.87 -12.38
N TYR A 364 19.79 5.18 -12.19
CA TYR A 364 19.83 5.85 -10.90
C TYR A 364 18.74 6.92 -10.82
N ASP A 365 18.06 7.03 -9.68
CA ASP A 365 17.06 8.08 -9.43
C ASP A 365 17.14 8.54 -7.98
N PHE A 366 17.33 9.84 -7.78
CA PHE A 366 17.30 10.42 -6.45
C PHE A 366 15.85 10.48 -5.94
N TRP A 367 15.64 9.80 -4.82
CA TRP A 367 14.43 9.97 -4.01
C TRP A 367 14.64 11.08 -2.98
N VAL A 368 15.88 11.22 -2.50
CA VAL A 368 16.35 12.35 -1.68
C VAL A 368 17.71 12.75 -2.22
N SER A 369 17.83 13.98 -2.71
CA SER A 369 19.08 14.52 -3.24
C SER A 369 20.11 14.73 -2.11
N PRO A 370 21.41 14.49 -2.37
CA PRO A 370 22.46 14.68 -1.38
C PRO A 370 22.62 16.18 -1.06
N ARG A 371 22.61 16.50 0.23
CA ARG A 371 22.94 17.84 0.76
C ARG A 371 24.08 17.74 1.76
N VAL A 372 24.87 18.79 1.89
CA VAL A 372 25.92 18.86 2.92
C VAL A 372 25.30 18.73 4.31
N GLY A 373 25.75 17.73 5.07
CA GLY A 373 25.23 17.44 6.40
C GLY A 373 23.95 16.60 6.42
N SER A 374 23.54 16.04 5.29
CA SER A 374 22.36 15.17 5.19
C SER A 374 22.66 13.92 4.36
N TYR A 375 21.79 12.93 4.43
CA TYR A 375 21.86 11.71 3.65
C TYR A 375 21.24 11.87 2.26
N ALA A 376 21.60 10.98 1.34
CA ALA A 376 20.90 10.80 0.07
C ALA A 376 20.18 9.45 0.04
N LYS A 377 19.11 9.38 -0.75
CA LYS A 377 18.43 8.12 -1.09
C LYS A 377 18.41 7.97 -2.59
N VAL A 378 18.98 6.87 -3.06
CA VAL A 378 19.16 6.59 -4.47
C VAL A 378 18.51 5.26 -4.79
N MET A 379 17.53 5.30 -5.69
CA MET A 379 17.03 4.10 -6.34
C MET A 379 18.04 3.65 -7.40
N VAL A 380 18.35 2.36 -7.42
CA VAL A 380 19.36 1.74 -8.26
C VAL A 380 18.75 0.57 -9.02
N ALA A 381 18.96 0.53 -10.34
CA ALA A 381 18.51 -0.54 -11.21
C ALA A 381 19.18 -1.89 -10.92
N PRO A 382 18.49 -3.01 -11.17
CA PRO A 382 19.06 -4.35 -11.11
C PRO A 382 20.32 -4.43 -11.98
N GLY A 383 21.42 -4.95 -11.42
CA GLY A 383 22.71 -5.08 -12.12
C GLY A 383 23.69 -3.93 -11.89
N HIS A 384 23.23 -2.75 -11.44
CA HIS A 384 24.09 -1.58 -11.19
C HIS A 384 24.38 -1.34 -9.70
N VAL A 385 23.83 -2.18 -8.80
CA VAL A 385 24.04 -2.07 -7.35
C VAL A 385 25.52 -2.19 -6.98
N SER A 386 26.23 -3.18 -7.53
CA SER A 386 27.65 -3.39 -7.20
C SER A 386 28.56 -2.27 -7.73
N GLU A 387 28.20 -1.66 -8.85
CA GLU A 387 28.89 -0.48 -9.39
C GLU A 387 28.72 0.72 -8.47
N PHE A 388 27.48 0.96 -8.02
CA PHE A 388 27.16 2.05 -7.12
C PHE A 388 27.81 1.89 -5.74
N GLU A 389 27.73 0.70 -5.14
CA GLU A 389 28.40 0.40 -3.87
C GLU A 389 29.92 0.57 -3.96
N LYS A 390 30.52 0.22 -5.11
CA LYS A 390 31.93 0.43 -5.36
C LYS A 390 32.27 1.92 -5.41
N PHE A 391 31.49 2.73 -6.13
CA PHE A 391 31.65 4.18 -6.17
C PHE A 391 31.56 4.79 -4.76
N LEU A 392 30.52 4.45 -3.99
CA LEU A 392 30.35 4.96 -2.63
C LEU A 392 31.54 4.59 -1.73
N LYS A 393 32.06 3.36 -1.86
CA LYS A 393 33.24 2.91 -1.13
C LYS A 393 34.51 3.66 -1.52
N GLU A 394 34.72 3.93 -2.81
CA GLU A 394 35.85 4.75 -3.30
C GLU A 394 35.77 6.18 -2.75
N GLN A 395 34.56 6.72 -2.65
CA GLN A 395 34.28 8.03 -2.05
C GLN A 395 34.30 8.03 -0.51
N SER A 396 34.52 6.86 0.11
CA SER A 396 34.42 6.69 1.57
C SER A 396 33.09 7.26 2.10
N ILE A 397 31.99 6.87 1.46
CA ILE A 397 30.60 7.14 1.87
C ILE A 397 29.99 5.81 2.28
N ALA A 398 29.62 5.66 3.53
CA ALA A 398 28.87 4.48 3.97
C ALA A 398 27.43 4.51 3.42
N SER A 399 26.87 3.34 3.14
CA SER A 399 25.47 3.22 2.74
C SER A 399 24.79 2.00 3.34
N THR A 400 23.48 2.08 3.49
CA THR A 400 22.60 1.01 3.95
C THR A 400 21.53 0.72 2.90
N LEU A 401 21.20 -0.56 2.74
CA LEU A 401 20.10 -0.97 1.88
C LEU A 401 18.77 -0.69 2.61
N LEU A 402 17.95 0.17 2.01
CA LEU A 402 16.70 0.64 2.58
C LEU A 402 15.50 -0.16 2.05
N ILE A 403 15.44 -0.32 0.74
CA ILE A 403 14.39 -1.05 0.03
C ILE A 403 15.04 -2.12 -0.83
N GLU A 404 14.71 -3.39 -0.57
CA GLU A 404 15.22 -4.54 -1.32
C GLU A 404 14.56 -4.69 -2.71
N ASP A 405 13.29 -4.29 -2.83
CA ASP A 405 12.52 -4.35 -4.07
C ASP A 405 11.45 -3.25 -4.09
N VAL A 406 11.66 -2.25 -4.96
CA VAL A 406 10.76 -1.10 -5.11
C VAL A 406 9.38 -1.51 -5.63
N GLU A 407 9.29 -2.53 -6.50
CA GLU A 407 8.01 -2.97 -7.05
C GLU A 407 7.07 -3.52 -5.98
N ILE A 408 7.62 -4.22 -4.97
CA ILE A 408 6.83 -4.73 -3.85
C ILE A 408 6.18 -3.57 -3.07
N THR A 409 6.90 -2.47 -2.88
CA THR A 409 6.39 -1.28 -2.20
C THR A 409 5.28 -0.62 -3.02
N ASN A 410 5.47 -0.46 -4.34
CA ASN A 410 4.46 0.08 -5.24
C ASN A 410 3.18 -0.76 -5.26
N GLN A 411 3.31 -2.10 -5.33
CA GLN A 411 2.16 -3.02 -5.33
C GLN A 411 1.38 -2.97 -4.02
N ARG A 412 2.08 -2.87 -2.88
CA ARG A 412 1.43 -2.70 -1.56
C ARG A 412 0.66 -1.40 -1.49
N ALA A 413 1.26 -0.29 -1.91
CA ALA A 413 0.60 1.01 -1.95
C ALA A 413 -0.66 0.97 -2.85
N SER A 414 -0.55 0.45 -4.08
CA SER A 414 -1.67 0.30 -5.01
C SER A 414 -2.78 -0.59 -4.43
N THR A 415 -2.44 -1.69 -3.75
CA THR A 415 -3.43 -2.58 -3.11
C THR A 415 -4.20 -1.86 -2.02
N VAL A 416 -3.50 -1.13 -1.13
CA VAL A 416 -4.12 -0.35 -0.06
C VAL A 416 -5.06 0.69 -0.63
N GLN A 417 -4.61 1.47 -1.62
CA GLN A 417 -5.43 2.50 -2.26
C GLN A 417 -6.67 1.94 -2.94
N ASN A 418 -6.56 0.79 -3.62
CA ASN A 418 -7.69 0.13 -4.26
C ASN A 418 -8.72 -0.41 -3.27
N VAL A 419 -8.29 -0.83 -2.08
CA VAL A 419 -9.18 -1.23 -0.99
C VAL A 419 -9.89 0.00 -0.43
N LEU A 420 -9.15 1.05 -0.11
CA LEU A 420 -9.69 2.30 0.45
C LEU A 420 -10.70 2.96 -0.50
N ARG A 421 -10.41 3.00 -1.81
CA ARG A 421 -11.33 3.50 -2.84
C ARG A 421 -12.69 2.78 -2.84
N LYS A 422 -12.71 1.47 -2.55
CA LYS A 422 -13.95 0.67 -2.48
C LYS A 422 -14.69 0.83 -1.16
N LEU A 423 -14.00 1.27 -0.12
CA LEU A 423 -14.54 1.49 1.22
C LEU A 423 -14.99 2.94 1.44
N LYS A 424 -14.86 3.82 0.44
CA LYS A 424 -15.28 5.23 0.54
C LYS A 424 -16.74 5.31 0.99
N THR A 425 -16.97 5.95 2.13
CA THR A 425 -18.29 6.17 2.73
C THR A 425 -18.72 7.64 2.71
N SER A 426 -17.81 8.57 2.42
CA SER A 426 -18.08 10.01 2.40
C SER A 426 -19.02 10.39 1.25
N SER A 427 -19.91 11.36 1.51
CA SER A 427 -20.75 11.98 0.48
C SER A 427 -19.98 12.96 -0.40
N ARG A 428 -18.85 13.51 0.09
CA ARG A 428 -17.98 14.42 -0.66
C ARG A 428 -17.09 13.66 -1.63
N SER A 429 -16.63 14.31 -2.69
CA SER A 429 -15.65 13.74 -3.63
C SER A 429 -14.28 13.44 -2.99
N ILE A 430 -13.89 14.17 -1.93
CA ILE A 430 -12.64 13.97 -1.19
C ILE A 430 -12.95 13.82 0.32
N ASP A 431 -12.28 12.88 1.00
CA ASP A 431 -12.37 12.69 2.47
C ASP A 431 -11.00 12.61 3.18
N PHE A 432 -9.92 12.80 2.42
CA PHE A 432 -8.53 12.75 2.88
C PHE A 432 -8.09 11.40 3.50
N GLU A 433 -8.82 10.30 3.26
CA GLU A 433 -8.40 8.94 3.65
C GLU A 433 -7.63 8.21 2.54
N ASN A 434 -7.50 8.81 1.35
CA ASN A 434 -6.84 8.22 0.19
C ASN A 434 -6.26 9.29 -0.74
N TYR A 435 -5.47 8.83 -1.73
CA TYR A 435 -5.09 9.65 -2.88
C TYR A 435 -6.11 9.52 -4.00
N TYR A 436 -6.45 10.65 -4.60
CA TYR A 436 -7.56 10.78 -5.54
C TYR A 436 -7.09 11.11 -6.95
N SER A 437 -7.94 10.90 -7.95
CA SER A 437 -7.64 11.36 -9.31
C SER A 437 -7.73 12.88 -9.42
N SER A 438 -7.12 13.46 -10.45
CA SER A 438 -7.35 14.86 -10.80
C SER A 438 -8.85 15.13 -11.02
N ASP A 439 -9.58 14.17 -11.60
CA ASP A 439 -11.03 14.28 -11.80
C ASP A 439 -11.82 14.32 -10.47
N ASP A 440 -11.45 13.49 -9.49
CA ASP A 440 -12.05 13.51 -8.15
C ASP A 440 -11.74 14.84 -7.43
N ILE A 441 -10.51 15.35 -7.57
CA ILE A 441 -10.12 16.66 -7.01
C ILE A 441 -10.96 17.76 -7.66
N PHE A 442 -11.08 17.78 -8.99
CA PHE A 442 -11.87 18.78 -9.71
C PHE A 442 -13.37 18.69 -9.42
N ALA A 443 -13.92 17.49 -9.25
CA ALA A 443 -15.29 17.30 -8.79
C ALA A 443 -15.49 17.93 -7.40
N TYR A 444 -14.52 17.77 -6.49
CA TYR A 444 -14.56 18.40 -5.18
C TYR A 444 -14.49 19.93 -5.24
N LEU A 445 -13.70 20.51 -6.16
CA LEU A 445 -13.69 21.97 -6.36
C LEU A 445 -15.08 22.49 -6.76
N HIS A 446 -15.77 21.79 -7.66
CA HIS A 446 -17.12 22.16 -8.08
C HIS A 446 -18.18 21.94 -6.99
N GLU A 447 -18.00 20.95 -6.11
CA GLU A 447 -18.83 20.82 -4.90
C GLU A 447 -18.69 22.06 -4.01
N LEU A 448 -17.47 22.54 -3.80
CA LEU A 448 -17.19 23.73 -2.98
C LEU A 448 -17.69 25.03 -3.63
N GLU A 449 -17.57 25.16 -4.95
CA GLU A 449 -18.15 26.25 -5.73
C GLU A 449 -19.67 26.31 -5.58
N ALA A 450 -20.35 25.15 -5.63
CA ALA A 450 -21.80 25.08 -5.47
C ALA A 450 -22.26 25.49 -4.06
N ASP A 451 -21.42 25.30 -3.05
CA ASP A 451 -21.72 25.61 -1.66
C ASP A 451 -21.37 27.06 -1.26
N ASN A 452 -20.58 27.79 -2.08
CA ASN A 452 -20.03 29.09 -1.73
C ASN A 452 -20.13 30.12 -2.88
N ASP A 453 -20.96 31.16 -2.70
CA ASP A 453 -21.21 32.19 -3.72
C ASP A 453 -19.99 33.05 -4.12
N PHE A 454 -18.92 33.02 -3.31
CA PHE A 454 -17.66 33.76 -3.54
C PHE A 454 -16.52 32.87 -4.07
N VAL A 455 -16.84 31.64 -4.43
CA VAL A 455 -15.92 30.67 -5.01
C VAL A 455 -16.23 30.50 -6.50
N GLU A 456 -15.19 30.45 -7.33
CA GLU A 456 -15.29 30.19 -8.77
C GLU A 456 -14.23 29.18 -9.20
N VAL A 457 -14.62 28.17 -9.98
CA VAL A 457 -13.69 27.21 -10.57
C VAL A 457 -13.48 27.53 -12.04
N GLU A 458 -12.29 28.01 -12.37
CA GLU A 458 -11.93 28.44 -13.72
C GLU A 458 -11.01 27.40 -14.38
N THR A 459 -11.25 27.12 -15.66
CA THR A 459 -10.29 26.37 -16.48
C THR A 459 -9.33 27.35 -17.14
N TYR A 460 -8.08 27.37 -16.67
CA TYR A 460 -7.07 28.35 -17.10
C TYR A 460 -6.24 27.88 -18.30
N GLY A 461 -6.35 26.61 -18.67
CA GLY A 461 -5.61 26.04 -19.79
C GLY A 461 -5.92 24.57 -20.02
N LYS A 462 -5.10 23.94 -20.86
CA LYS A 462 -5.15 22.52 -21.20
C LYS A 462 -3.76 21.91 -21.06
N SER A 463 -3.70 20.70 -20.53
CA SER A 463 -2.47 19.89 -20.53
C SER A 463 -2.12 19.43 -21.95
N TYR A 464 -0.95 18.83 -22.13
CA TYR A 464 -0.51 18.31 -23.42
C TYR A 464 -1.45 17.24 -24.00
N GLU A 465 -1.97 16.34 -23.18
CA GLU A 465 -2.93 15.29 -23.55
C GLU A 465 -4.39 15.80 -23.56
N GLY A 466 -4.62 17.09 -23.30
CA GLY A 466 -5.92 17.76 -23.48
C GLY A 466 -6.83 17.78 -22.25
N ARG A 467 -6.32 17.43 -21.06
CA ARG A 467 -7.06 17.54 -19.80
C ARG A 467 -7.22 19.01 -19.39
N ASP A 468 -8.31 19.33 -18.70
CA ASP A 468 -8.50 20.66 -18.14
C ASP A 468 -7.46 20.96 -17.06
N LEU A 469 -6.89 22.15 -17.12
CA LEU A 469 -6.13 22.72 -16.01
C LEU A 469 -7.06 23.67 -15.25
N LYS A 470 -7.32 23.38 -13.96
CA LYS A 470 -8.30 24.10 -13.16
C LYS A 470 -7.67 24.82 -11.97
N VAL A 471 -8.22 25.99 -11.66
CA VAL A 471 -7.90 26.82 -10.50
C VAL A 471 -9.19 27.10 -9.74
N ILE A 472 -9.15 27.00 -8.41
CA ILE A 472 -10.21 27.51 -7.55
C ILE A 472 -9.86 28.92 -7.11
N LYS A 473 -10.79 29.85 -7.31
CA LYS A 473 -10.69 31.26 -6.97
C LYS A 473 -11.62 31.51 -5.78
N ILE A 474 -11.07 31.96 -4.67
CA ILE A 474 -11.83 32.29 -3.45
C ILE A 474 -11.70 33.80 -3.27
N LEU A 475 -12.76 34.55 -3.63
CA LEU A 475 -12.69 36.01 -3.86
C LEU A 475 -13.52 36.82 -2.85
N LYS A 476 -13.68 36.31 -1.62
CA LYS A 476 -14.55 36.91 -0.60
C LYS A 476 -14.05 38.29 -0.12
N ALA A 477 -12.72 38.50 -0.06
CA ALA A 477 -12.12 39.77 0.37
C ALA A 477 -12.31 40.92 -0.65
N GLY A 478 -12.59 40.59 -1.92
CA GLY A 478 -12.91 41.56 -2.97
C GLY A 478 -11.72 42.01 -3.82
N PRO A 479 -11.95 42.83 -4.87
CA PRO A 479 -11.04 42.99 -6.02
C PRO A 479 -9.68 43.66 -5.72
N ASN A 480 -9.54 44.35 -4.58
CA ASN A 480 -8.29 45.03 -4.21
C ASN A 480 -7.56 44.35 -3.05
N ALA A 481 -8.09 43.24 -2.53
CA ALA A 481 -7.44 42.48 -1.47
C ALA A 481 -6.15 41.82 -2.02
N PRO A 482 -5.14 41.57 -1.17
CA PRO A 482 -3.93 40.87 -1.60
C PRO A 482 -4.28 39.46 -2.10
N ASN A 483 -3.66 39.07 -3.21
CA ASN A 483 -3.83 37.73 -3.79
C ASN A 483 -2.79 36.77 -3.20
N ILE A 484 -3.21 35.55 -2.87
CA ILE A 484 -2.38 34.42 -2.45
C ILE A 484 -2.47 33.37 -3.55
N PHE A 485 -1.33 33.02 -4.15
CA PHE A 485 -1.24 31.99 -5.19
C PHE A 485 -0.58 30.73 -4.63
N ILE A 486 -1.19 29.57 -4.88
CA ILE A 486 -0.65 28.27 -4.46
C ILE A 486 -0.80 27.27 -5.61
N GLU A 487 0.28 26.60 -5.98
CA GLU A 487 0.25 25.48 -6.90
C GLU A 487 0.77 24.19 -6.25
N ALA A 488 0.27 23.06 -6.73
CA ALA A 488 0.65 21.74 -6.23
C ALA A 488 0.71 20.69 -7.33
N GLY A 489 1.58 19.69 -7.12
CA GLY A 489 1.65 18.51 -7.97
C GLY A 489 2.22 18.78 -9.36
N ILE A 490 3.20 19.68 -9.44
CA ILE A 490 3.93 19.95 -10.69
C ILE A 490 4.75 18.72 -11.12
N HIS A 491 5.33 17.98 -10.17
CA HIS A 491 5.87 16.64 -10.42
C HIS A 491 4.84 15.55 -10.11
N ALA A 492 4.68 14.63 -11.05
CA ALA A 492 3.61 13.65 -11.05
C ALA A 492 3.65 12.63 -9.88
N ARG A 493 4.84 12.13 -9.52
CA ARG A 493 5.02 11.11 -8.47
C ARG A 493 4.74 11.62 -7.04
N GLU A 494 4.63 12.93 -6.85
CA GLU A 494 4.59 13.62 -5.56
C GLU A 494 3.15 13.70 -5.02
N TRP A 495 2.50 12.55 -4.82
CA TRP A 495 1.05 12.47 -4.58
C TRP A 495 0.54 13.22 -3.37
N ILE A 496 1.39 13.47 -2.37
CA ILE A 496 1.04 14.27 -1.21
C ILE A 496 0.84 15.75 -1.57
N ALA A 497 1.52 16.28 -2.58
CA ALA A 497 1.37 17.68 -2.97
C ALA A 497 -0.05 18.01 -3.44
N PRO A 498 -0.66 17.30 -4.42
CA PRO A 498 -2.07 17.53 -4.76
C PRO A 498 -3.04 17.37 -3.59
N ALA A 499 -2.78 16.41 -2.71
CA ALA A 499 -3.58 16.21 -1.51
C ALA A 499 -3.50 17.41 -0.57
N MET A 500 -2.31 17.99 -0.38
CA MET A 500 -2.10 19.16 0.49
C MET A 500 -2.64 20.46 -0.11
N GLY A 501 -2.50 20.67 -1.43
CA GLY A 501 -3.18 21.78 -2.11
C GLY A 501 -4.70 21.71 -1.93
N THR A 502 -5.27 20.50 -2.03
CA THR A 502 -6.70 20.25 -1.76
C THR A 502 -7.05 20.43 -0.28
N TYR A 503 -6.15 20.06 0.64
CA TYR A 503 -6.35 20.23 2.08
C TYR A 503 -6.39 21.70 2.49
N ILE A 504 -5.51 22.55 1.94
CA ILE A 504 -5.55 24.00 2.18
C ILE A 504 -6.90 24.58 1.75
N ILE A 505 -7.41 24.17 0.59
CA ILE A 505 -8.75 24.58 0.11
C ILE A 505 -9.83 24.15 1.10
N HIS A 506 -9.78 22.91 1.59
CA HIS A 506 -10.71 22.39 2.58
C HIS A 506 -10.65 23.17 3.89
N SER A 507 -9.46 23.40 4.44
CA SER A 507 -9.26 24.18 5.66
C SER A 507 -9.79 25.62 5.54
N LEU A 508 -9.67 26.23 4.36
CA LEU A 508 -10.19 27.57 4.12
C LEU A 508 -11.72 27.63 4.06
N LEU A 509 -12.37 26.66 3.43
CA LEU A 509 -13.80 26.75 3.08
C LEU A 509 -14.72 25.94 4.01
N GLU A 510 -14.26 24.82 4.55
CA GLU A 510 -15.11 23.91 5.35
C GLU A 510 -14.89 24.06 6.86
N ASP A 511 -13.80 24.72 7.29
CA ASP A 511 -13.54 25.00 8.71
C ASP A 511 -13.86 26.48 9.06
N PRO A 512 -14.95 26.72 9.81
CA PRO A 512 -15.38 28.08 10.17
C PRO A 512 -14.37 28.87 11.00
N GLU A 513 -13.43 28.21 11.71
CA GLU A 513 -12.40 28.89 12.50
C GLU A 513 -11.42 29.68 11.62
N ASN A 514 -11.32 29.31 10.34
CA ASN A 514 -10.41 29.90 9.36
C ASN A 514 -11.07 30.99 8.51
N ALA A 515 -12.36 31.30 8.74
CA ALA A 515 -13.13 32.24 7.95
C ALA A 515 -12.53 33.66 7.89
N GLN A 516 -11.75 34.04 8.91
CA GLN A 516 -11.07 35.35 8.95
C GLN A 516 -10.11 35.54 7.76
N TYR A 517 -9.45 34.48 7.29
CA TYR A 517 -8.49 34.59 6.18
C TYR A 517 -9.20 34.89 4.85
N LEU A 518 -10.44 34.40 4.69
CA LEU A 518 -11.27 34.68 3.52
C LEU A 518 -11.67 36.16 3.43
N ASP A 519 -11.75 36.86 4.57
CA ASP A 519 -12.05 38.29 4.62
C ASP A 519 -10.79 39.16 4.41
N GLN A 520 -9.60 38.57 4.48
CA GLN A 520 -8.31 39.26 4.37
C GLN A 520 -7.67 39.13 2.99
N PHE A 521 -7.85 37.99 2.33
CA PHE A 521 -7.16 37.63 1.10
C PHE A 521 -8.09 37.05 0.05
N ASN A 522 -7.67 37.20 -1.21
CA ASN A 522 -8.17 36.38 -2.30
C ASN A 522 -7.22 35.20 -2.53
N PHE A 523 -7.75 34.00 -2.67
CA PHE A 523 -6.93 32.81 -2.91
C PHE A 523 -7.13 32.28 -4.33
N HIS A 524 -6.01 31.94 -4.97
CA HIS A 524 -5.95 31.31 -6.28
C HIS A 524 -5.15 30.02 -6.14
N ILE A 525 -5.84 28.88 -6.05
CA ILE A 525 -5.20 27.60 -5.70
C ILE A 525 -5.37 26.61 -6.86
N MET A 526 -4.24 26.07 -7.31
CA MET A 526 -4.16 25.03 -8.35
C MET A 526 -3.71 23.71 -7.71
N PRO A 527 -4.63 22.82 -7.31
CA PRO A 527 -4.26 21.61 -6.57
C PRO A 527 -3.62 20.52 -7.45
N SER A 528 -3.66 20.65 -8.78
CA SER A 528 -3.02 19.70 -9.69
C SER A 528 -2.66 20.42 -10.99
N VAL A 529 -1.37 20.75 -11.17
CA VAL A 529 -0.89 21.48 -12.35
C VAL A 529 -0.28 20.59 -13.44
N ASN A 530 0.03 19.34 -13.14
CA ASN A 530 0.49 18.33 -14.12
C ASN A 530 -0.44 17.09 -14.11
N PRO A 531 -1.70 17.22 -14.55
CA PRO A 531 -2.67 16.12 -14.47
C PRO A 531 -2.31 14.94 -15.39
N ASP A 532 -1.64 15.18 -16.52
CA ASP A 532 -1.23 14.11 -17.44
C ASP A 532 -0.18 13.20 -16.80
N GLY A 533 0.87 13.81 -16.24
CA GLY A 533 1.87 13.07 -15.49
C GLY A 533 1.27 12.42 -14.27
N TYR A 534 0.43 13.13 -13.51
CA TYR A 534 -0.20 12.62 -12.30
C TYR A 534 -1.02 11.35 -12.56
N GLU A 535 -1.91 11.37 -13.55
CA GLU A 535 -2.69 10.19 -13.92
C GLU A 535 -1.81 9.06 -14.49
N PHE A 536 -0.79 9.40 -15.29
CA PHE A 536 0.18 8.40 -15.75
C PHE A 536 0.89 7.71 -14.57
N SER A 537 1.21 8.47 -13.51
CA SER A 537 1.82 7.89 -12.32
C SER A 537 0.88 6.98 -11.53
N ARG A 538 -0.43 7.28 -11.52
CA ARG A 538 -1.44 6.48 -10.82
C ARG A 538 -1.76 5.19 -11.54
N GLU A 539 -1.76 5.21 -12.86
CA GLU A 539 -2.28 4.12 -13.67
C GLU A 539 -1.19 3.25 -14.33
N HIS A 540 -0.03 3.81 -14.64
CA HIS A 540 0.99 3.17 -15.48
C HIS A 540 2.36 3.08 -14.81
N GLU A 541 2.91 4.19 -14.31
CA GLU A 541 4.29 4.26 -13.80
C GLU A 541 4.42 5.13 -12.55
N ARG A 542 4.40 4.49 -11.37
CA ARG A 542 4.34 5.18 -10.06
C ARG A 542 5.39 6.28 -9.85
N LEU A 543 6.59 6.13 -10.40
CA LEU A 543 7.70 7.07 -10.20
C LEU A 543 7.86 8.07 -11.35
N TRP A 544 6.89 8.16 -12.27
CA TRP A 544 6.88 9.17 -13.31
C TRP A 544 6.88 10.58 -12.71
N ARG A 545 7.79 11.44 -13.16
CA ARG A 545 7.99 12.80 -12.64
C ARG A 545 7.49 13.89 -13.60
N LYS A 546 7.83 13.75 -14.88
CA LYS A 546 7.72 14.78 -15.93
C LYS A 546 6.29 15.05 -16.41
N THR A 547 6.14 16.01 -17.32
CA THR A 547 4.96 16.14 -18.19
C THR A 547 4.85 14.94 -19.15
N ARG A 548 3.88 14.96 -20.08
CA ARG A 548 3.66 13.89 -21.09
C ARG A 548 3.83 14.36 -22.54
N SER A 549 4.46 15.51 -22.74
CA SER A 549 4.76 16.07 -24.05
C SER A 549 5.62 15.14 -24.92
N ARG A 550 5.51 15.27 -26.25
CA ARG A 550 6.35 14.51 -27.19
C ARG A 550 7.60 15.31 -27.52
N ASN A 551 8.76 14.69 -27.34
CA ASN A 551 10.04 15.28 -27.71
C ASN A 551 10.36 14.92 -29.18
N GLN A 552 10.59 15.92 -30.03
CA GLN A 552 10.90 15.66 -31.44
C GLN A 552 12.26 14.96 -31.57
N GLY A 553 12.29 13.84 -32.29
CA GLY A 553 13.54 13.08 -32.49
C GLY A 553 13.96 12.19 -31.32
N SER A 554 13.13 12.03 -30.29
CA SER A 554 13.32 11.08 -29.20
C SER A 554 12.03 10.28 -28.94
N ASP A 555 12.18 9.03 -28.54
CA ASP A 555 11.06 8.20 -28.08
C ASP A 555 10.66 8.52 -26.62
N CYS A 556 11.52 9.23 -25.89
CA CYS A 556 11.28 9.68 -24.52
C CYS A 556 10.29 10.85 -24.46
N ARG A 557 9.51 10.92 -23.38
CA ARG A 557 8.42 11.87 -23.22
C ARG A 557 8.61 12.82 -22.06
N GLY A 558 8.00 13.99 -22.20
CA GLY A 558 7.93 15.01 -21.17
C GLY A 558 9.22 15.80 -21.01
N ALA A 559 9.06 16.94 -20.35
CA ALA A 559 10.11 17.73 -19.72
C ALA A 559 9.86 17.79 -18.20
N ASP A 560 10.89 18.14 -17.42
CA ASP A 560 10.73 18.52 -16.03
C ASP A 560 10.03 19.89 -15.99
N PRO A 561 8.76 19.95 -15.54
CA PRO A 561 8.02 21.21 -15.50
C PRO A 561 8.60 22.21 -14.49
N ASN A 562 9.41 21.78 -13.52
CA ASN A 562 10.12 22.68 -12.60
C ASN A 562 11.57 22.97 -13.05
N ARG A 563 11.85 22.81 -14.35
CA ARG A 563 13.04 23.33 -15.05
C ARG A 563 12.67 24.14 -16.30
N ASN A 564 11.37 24.37 -16.51
CA ASN A 564 10.82 24.93 -17.75
C ASN A 564 10.48 26.43 -17.65
N TRP A 565 10.89 27.13 -16.58
CA TRP A 565 10.51 28.53 -16.34
C TRP A 565 11.57 29.49 -16.89
N ALA A 566 11.14 30.65 -17.42
CA ALA A 566 12.04 31.62 -18.06
C ALA A 566 12.80 32.52 -17.07
N PHE A 567 13.51 31.91 -16.12
CA PHE A 567 14.40 32.61 -15.19
C PHE A 567 15.65 31.75 -14.95
N HIS A 568 16.81 32.26 -15.36
CA HIS A 568 18.06 31.49 -15.41
C HIS A 568 17.91 30.12 -16.09
N TRP A 569 17.02 30.02 -17.10
CA TRP A 569 16.67 28.75 -17.72
C TRP A 569 17.89 28.07 -18.33
N HIS A 570 18.02 26.75 -18.10
CA HIS A 570 19.09 25.91 -18.65
C HIS A 570 20.51 26.21 -18.14
N GLU A 571 20.68 27.01 -17.09
CA GLU A 571 22.01 27.38 -16.58
C GLU A 571 22.66 26.32 -15.66
N SER A 572 21.87 25.60 -14.86
CA SER A 572 22.37 24.61 -13.90
C SER A 572 21.30 23.59 -13.50
N GLY A 573 21.71 22.40 -13.04
CA GLY A 573 20.79 21.37 -12.53
C GLY A 573 19.82 20.79 -13.56
N VAL A 574 20.29 20.68 -14.82
CA VAL A 574 19.53 20.25 -16.00
C VAL A 574 20.34 19.28 -16.84
N SER A 575 19.68 18.51 -17.70
CA SER A 575 20.31 17.69 -18.74
C SER A 575 19.68 17.96 -20.10
N ASP A 576 20.49 17.94 -21.16
CA ASP A 576 20.03 18.08 -22.55
C ASP A 576 19.36 16.83 -23.10
N ASP A 577 19.52 15.68 -22.43
CA ASP A 577 18.93 14.43 -22.86
C ASP A 577 17.43 14.39 -22.52
N PRO A 578 16.52 14.34 -23.53
CA PRO A 578 15.07 14.30 -23.34
C PRO A 578 14.56 13.10 -22.54
N CYS A 579 15.39 12.08 -22.41
CA CYS A 579 15.10 10.91 -21.59
C CYS A 579 15.16 11.28 -20.10
N THR A 580 16.19 12.00 -19.64
CA THR A 580 16.36 12.31 -18.21
C THR A 580 15.18 13.00 -17.51
N ASN A 581 15.07 12.77 -16.20
CA ASN A 581 14.06 13.38 -15.31
C ASN A 581 14.25 14.88 -15.06
N ILE A 582 15.38 15.45 -15.49
CA ILE A 582 15.76 16.87 -15.33
C ILE A 582 15.88 17.59 -16.68
N PHE A 583 15.31 17.01 -17.74
CA PHE A 583 15.26 17.63 -19.06
C PHE A 583 14.39 18.90 -19.01
N PRO A 584 14.90 20.10 -19.28
CA PRO A 584 14.18 21.35 -19.05
C PRO A 584 13.18 21.72 -20.16
N GLY A 585 13.06 20.88 -21.19
CA GLY A 585 12.30 21.19 -22.40
C GLY A 585 13.16 21.88 -23.46
N LEU A 586 12.56 22.17 -24.62
CA LEU A 586 13.29 22.73 -25.77
C LEU A 586 13.50 24.25 -25.67
N LYS A 587 12.72 24.92 -24.82
CA LYS A 587 12.77 26.36 -24.54
C LYS A 587 12.01 26.62 -23.23
N PRO A 588 12.20 27.79 -22.59
CA PRO A 588 11.34 28.20 -21.49
C PRO A 588 9.86 28.20 -21.93
N PHE A 589 8.99 27.75 -21.05
CA PHE A 589 7.54 27.60 -21.28
C PHE A 589 7.22 26.78 -22.53
N SER A 590 8.01 25.72 -22.79
CA SER A 590 7.69 24.75 -23.84
C SER A 590 6.51 23.86 -23.46
N GLU A 591 6.30 23.63 -22.16
CA GLU A 591 5.22 22.79 -21.67
C GLU A 591 3.93 23.61 -21.60
N PRO A 592 2.80 23.11 -22.17
CA PRO A 592 1.54 23.83 -22.13
C PRO A 592 1.04 24.06 -20.70
N GLU A 593 1.38 23.18 -19.77
CA GLU A 593 1.06 23.32 -18.34
C GLU A 593 1.73 24.54 -17.72
N THR A 594 3.05 24.71 -17.88
CA THR A 594 3.80 25.83 -17.29
C THR A 594 3.46 27.15 -17.96
N ASP A 595 3.26 27.16 -19.29
CA ASP A 595 2.83 28.35 -20.01
C ASP A 595 1.41 28.79 -19.60
N ALA A 596 0.51 27.84 -19.33
CA ALA A 596 -0.84 28.15 -18.85
C ALA A 596 -0.81 28.79 -17.45
N ILE A 597 0.02 28.30 -16.53
CA ILE A 597 0.19 28.91 -15.19
C ILE A 597 0.71 30.34 -15.35
N ARG A 598 1.78 30.53 -16.13
CA ARG A 598 2.35 31.85 -16.44
C ARG A 598 1.29 32.83 -16.94
N GLN A 599 0.53 32.43 -17.96
CA GLN A 599 -0.53 33.26 -18.55
C GLN A 599 -1.65 33.59 -17.56
N TYR A 600 -1.90 32.73 -16.58
CA TYR A 600 -2.89 32.98 -15.53
C TYR A 600 -2.38 33.98 -14.51
N VAL A 601 -1.21 33.73 -13.91
CA VAL A 601 -0.68 34.54 -12.80
C VAL A 601 -0.28 35.96 -13.23
N GLU A 602 0.20 36.13 -14.48
CA GLU A 602 0.52 37.46 -15.04
C GLU A 602 -0.72 38.38 -15.16
N LYS A 603 -1.93 37.81 -15.17
CA LYS A 603 -3.19 38.58 -15.27
C LYS A 603 -3.75 38.98 -13.91
N LEU A 604 -3.23 38.42 -12.81
CA LEU A 604 -3.73 38.70 -11.48
C LEU A 604 -3.39 40.13 -11.09
N GLN A 605 -4.40 40.86 -10.60
CA GLN A 605 -4.28 42.22 -10.10
C GLN A 605 -5.02 42.31 -8.76
N PRO A 606 -4.33 42.71 -7.66
CA PRO A 606 -2.89 42.96 -7.57
C PRO A 606 -2.02 41.71 -7.84
N THR A 607 -0.75 41.88 -8.18
CA THR A 607 0.21 40.75 -8.25
C THR A 607 0.14 39.92 -6.95
N PRO A 608 0.22 38.58 -7.00
CA PRO A 608 0.18 37.77 -5.78
C PRO A 608 1.22 38.21 -4.76
N LEU A 609 0.77 38.56 -3.55
CA LEU A 609 1.62 38.92 -2.43
C LEU A 609 2.46 37.71 -2.00
N MET A 610 1.85 36.52 -2.07
CA MET A 610 2.51 35.24 -1.83
C MET A 610 2.30 34.30 -3.01
N SER A 611 3.37 33.58 -3.35
CA SER A 611 3.34 32.42 -4.25
C SER A 611 3.97 31.20 -3.56
N LEU A 612 3.26 30.09 -3.53
CA LEU A 612 3.69 28.85 -2.87
C LEU A 612 3.65 27.67 -3.82
N SER A 613 4.77 26.95 -3.93
CA SER A 613 4.87 25.70 -4.70
C SER A 613 4.97 24.51 -3.76
N LEU A 614 4.01 23.59 -3.85
CA LEU A 614 3.98 22.37 -3.04
C LEU A 614 4.58 21.19 -3.81
N HIS A 615 5.63 20.61 -3.23
CA HIS A 615 6.41 19.49 -3.73
C HIS A 615 6.51 18.37 -2.69
N SER A 616 7.12 17.25 -3.06
CA SER A 616 7.63 16.26 -2.10
C SER A 616 8.79 15.46 -2.70
N ALA A 617 9.72 14.92 -1.93
CA ALA A 617 9.69 14.84 -0.48
C ALA A 617 11.06 15.13 0.11
N ALA A 618 11.09 15.94 1.16
CA ALA A 618 12.31 16.19 1.92
C ALA A 618 12.07 16.71 3.34
N ASN A 619 10.85 17.10 3.70
CA ASN A 619 10.55 17.86 4.92
C ASN A 619 11.33 19.18 4.93
N LEU A 620 11.28 19.94 3.83
CA LEU A 620 12.01 21.20 3.71
C LEU A 620 11.07 22.35 3.36
N TRP A 621 11.35 23.51 3.93
CA TRP A 621 10.78 24.78 3.53
C TRP A 621 11.86 25.60 2.83
N LEU A 622 11.77 25.70 1.52
CA LEU A 622 12.79 26.31 0.68
C LEU A 622 12.49 27.80 0.47
N VAL A 623 13.54 28.60 0.55
CA VAL A 623 13.53 30.03 0.22
C VAL A 623 14.36 30.26 -1.05
N PRO A 624 13.87 31.02 -2.05
CA PRO A 624 14.61 31.38 -3.25
C PRO A 624 15.96 32.08 -2.96
N TYR A 625 16.91 32.15 -3.89
CA TYR A 625 16.85 31.54 -5.22
C TYR A 625 17.44 30.13 -5.24
N GLY A 626 17.03 29.33 -6.23
CA GLY A 626 17.48 27.96 -6.50
C GLY A 626 18.48 27.82 -7.65
N TYR A 627 18.52 28.74 -8.61
CA TYR A 627 19.32 28.58 -9.84
C TYR A 627 20.84 28.54 -9.61
N ALA A 628 21.36 29.10 -8.52
CA ALA A 628 22.78 29.11 -8.20
C ALA A 628 23.04 29.27 -6.70
N TYR A 629 24.15 28.71 -6.23
CA TYR A 629 24.63 28.96 -4.86
C TYR A 629 24.92 30.44 -4.64
N ASN A 630 24.62 30.94 -3.44
CA ASN A 630 24.80 32.32 -3.02
C ASN A 630 23.98 33.35 -3.82
N ALA A 631 22.93 32.93 -4.52
CA ALA A 631 21.95 33.81 -5.11
C ALA A 631 20.74 33.94 -4.18
N TYR A 632 20.44 35.18 -3.76
CA TYR A 632 19.38 35.46 -2.79
C TYR A 632 18.52 36.64 -3.26
N PRO A 633 17.20 36.63 -3.00
CA PRO A 633 16.34 37.79 -3.20
C PRO A 633 16.65 38.89 -2.17
N ASP A 634 16.28 40.12 -2.48
CA ASP A 634 16.57 41.28 -1.63
C ASP A 634 15.96 41.16 -0.21
N ASN A 635 14.83 40.47 -0.09
CA ASN A 635 14.12 40.24 1.17
C ASN A 635 14.41 38.87 1.82
N TYR A 636 15.49 38.18 1.44
CA TYR A 636 15.85 36.83 1.91
C TYR A 636 15.78 36.67 3.44
N ASP A 637 16.36 37.60 4.20
CA ASP A 637 16.36 37.57 5.67
C ASP A 637 14.94 37.61 6.28
N GLU A 638 14.00 38.30 5.62
CA GLU A 638 12.60 38.31 6.06
C GLU A 638 11.92 36.98 5.73
N LEU A 639 12.16 36.46 4.53
CA LEU A 639 11.60 35.18 4.10
C LEU A 639 12.01 34.04 5.03
N VAL A 640 13.31 33.95 5.36
CA VAL A 640 13.85 32.93 6.27
C VAL A 640 13.24 33.05 7.66
N LYS A 641 13.22 34.25 8.27
CA LYS A 641 12.66 34.44 9.62
C LYS A 641 11.17 34.09 9.70
N LEU A 642 10.41 34.35 8.64
CA LEU A 642 9.01 33.99 8.59
C LEU A 642 8.83 32.48 8.38
N ALA A 643 9.61 31.88 7.50
CA ALA A 643 9.63 30.43 7.27
C ALA A 643 10.01 29.65 8.54
N GLU A 644 11.00 30.12 9.32
CA GLU A 644 11.43 29.48 10.57
C GLU A 644 10.27 29.41 11.56
N LYS A 645 9.51 30.49 11.73
CA LYS A 645 8.32 30.51 12.59
C LYS A 645 7.22 29.59 12.09
N ALA A 646 7.02 29.53 10.77
CA ALA A 646 6.02 28.65 10.18
C ALA A 646 6.41 27.17 10.37
N VAL A 647 7.69 26.84 10.19
CA VAL A 647 8.25 25.50 10.39
C VAL A 647 8.24 25.10 11.87
N ASP A 648 8.48 26.03 12.80
CA ASP A 648 8.33 25.77 14.23
C ASP A 648 6.89 25.37 14.56
N ALA A 649 5.89 26.14 14.10
CA ALA A 649 4.48 25.83 14.30
C ALA A 649 4.07 24.50 13.65
N LEU A 650 4.58 24.20 12.45
CA LEU A 650 4.40 22.93 11.76
C LEU A 650 4.92 21.76 12.61
N ASN A 651 6.16 21.87 13.09
CA ASN A 651 6.82 20.82 13.85
C ASN A 651 6.19 20.60 15.23
N GLU A 652 5.56 21.61 15.82
CA GLU A 652 4.86 21.48 17.10
C GLU A 652 3.65 20.54 17.04
N VAL A 653 3.07 20.29 15.86
CA VAL A 653 1.86 19.45 15.72
C VAL A 653 2.18 17.96 15.89
N HIS A 654 2.95 17.35 14.97
CA HIS A 654 3.33 15.93 15.06
C HIS A 654 4.84 15.68 14.96
N ASN A 655 5.68 16.70 15.20
CA ASN A 655 7.15 16.58 15.17
C ASN A 655 7.67 16.05 13.82
N ALA A 656 7.23 16.68 12.74
CA ALA A 656 7.54 16.29 11.36
C ALA A 656 9.02 16.43 10.98
N GLY A 657 9.79 17.25 11.69
CA GLY A 657 11.21 17.47 11.45
C GLY A 657 11.48 18.27 10.18
N PHE A 658 10.67 19.29 9.91
CA PHE A 658 10.91 20.22 8.82
C PHE A 658 12.06 21.18 9.13
N GLU A 659 12.83 21.54 8.11
CA GLU A 659 13.91 22.54 8.19
C GLU A 659 13.75 23.61 7.11
N VAL A 660 14.16 24.84 7.42
CA VAL A 660 14.24 25.93 6.45
C VAL A 660 15.64 25.95 5.83
N ILE A 661 15.72 25.98 4.50
CA ILE A 661 16.98 26.17 3.78
C ILE A 661 16.81 27.06 2.55
N ASN A 662 17.90 27.58 2.01
CA ASN A 662 17.87 28.15 0.66
C ASN A 662 17.68 27.03 -0.38
N ALA A 663 16.92 27.30 -1.45
CA ALA A 663 16.65 26.32 -2.49
C ALA A 663 17.93 25.76 -3.14
N ALA A 664 18.95 26.60 -3.39
CA ALA A 664 20.22 26.13 -3.97
C ALA A 664 21.04 25.27 -3.00
N ASP A 665 20.86 25.41 -1.67
CA ASP A 665 21.48 24.54 -0.67
C ASP A 665 20.89 23.12 -0.69
N PHE A 666 19.69 22.93 -1.25
CA PHE A 666 19.22 21.60 -1.59
C PHE A 666 20.04 21.04 -2.74
N TYR A 667 20.07 21.78 -3.87
CA TYR A 667 21.03 21.73 -4.96
C TYR A 667 20.65 22.81 -6.01
N PRO A 668 21.59 23.33 -6.83
CA PRO A 668 21.26 24.29 -7.86
C PRO A 668 20.29 23.72 -8.90
N ALA A 669 19.19 24.42 -9.12
CA ALA A 669 18.09 24.01 -9.98
C ALA A 669 17.59 25.22 -10.77
N ALA A 670 18.04 25.37 -12.02
CA ALA A 670 17.71 26.53 -12.82
C ALA A 670 16.39 26.36 -13.59
N GLY A 671 15.67 27.45 -13.80
CA GLY A 671 14.35 27.43 -14.44
C GLY A 671 13.23 26.84 -13.58
N ALA A 672 13.30 27.01 -12.26
CA ALA A 672 12.25 26.62 -11.31
C ALA A 672 11.13 27.68 -11.18
N SER A 673 9.95 27.28 -10.72
CA SER A 673 8.76 28.14 -10.64
C SER A 673 8.89 29.22 -9.57
N ASP A 674 9.38 28.88 -8.39
CA ASP A 674 9.62 29.80 -7.27
C ASP A 674 10.60 30.92 -7.64
N ASP A 675 11.70 30.58 -8.30
CA ASP A 675 12.66 31.55 -8.81
C ASP A 675 12.02 32.53 -9.80
N TRP A 676 11.14 32.04 -10.68
CA TRP A 676 10.41 32.90 -11.62
C TRP A 676 9.33 33.74 -10.93
N TYR A 677 8.64 33.21 -9.92
CA TYR A 677 7.66 33.97 -9.13
C TYR A 677 8.32 35.12 -8.36
N ALA A 678 9.51 34.89 -7.79
CA ALA A 678 10.27 35.92 -7.10
C ALA A 678 10.91 36.92 -8.08
N GLY A 679 11.60 36.42 -9.10
CA GLY A 679 12.44 37.23 -9.98
C GLY A 679 11.73 37.94 -11.13
N VAL A 680 10.57 37.43 -11.58
CA VAL A 680 9.85 37.95 -12.75
C VAL A 680 8.42 38.37 -12.42
N LEU A 681 7.63 37.49 -11.77
CA LEU A 681 6.25 37.83 -11.41
C LEU A 681 6.19 38.97 -10.39
N GLY A 682 7.19 39.02 -9.49
CA GLY A 682 7.31 40.05 -8.46
C GLY A 682 6.48 39.75 -7.20
N SER A 683 6.25 38.47 -6.90
CA SER A 683 5.68 38.08 -5.61
C SER A 683 6.66 38.37 -4.48
N THR A 684 6.18 38.97 -3.39
CA THR A 684 7.04 39.35 -2.26
C THR A 684 7.42 38.15 -1.41
N TYR A 685 6.45 37.28 -1.08
CA TYR A 685 6.65 36.11 -0.24
C TYR A 685 6.58 34.84 -1.07
N VAL A 686 7.74 34.29 -1.43
CA VAL A 686 7.81 33.10 -2.29
C VAL A 686 8.49 31.96 -1.56
N TYR A 687 7.85 30.79 -1.61
CA TYR A 687 8.34 29.59 -0.94
C TYR A 687 8.07 28.34 -1.78
N THR A 688 8.94 27.35 -1.63
CA THR A 688 8.69 25.97 -2.06
C THR A 688 8.66 25.08 -0.83
N VAL A 689 7.66 24.21 -0.69
CA VAL A 689 7.60 23.26 0.43
C VAL A 689 7.75 21.84 -0.10
N GLU A 690 8.84 21.19 0.30
CA GLU A 690 9.08 19.77 0.09
C GLU A 690 8.42 19.00 1.25
N LEU A 691 7.21 18.52 1.02
CA LEU A 691 6.33 17.90 2.02
C LEU A 691 6.89 16.58 2.59
N ARG A 692 6.11 15.98 3.50
CA ARG A 692 6.43 14.73 4.19
C ARG A 692 6.92 13.63 3.25
N GLN A 693 7.99 12.98 3.67
CA GLN A 693 8.50 11.75 3.06
C GLN A 693 7.71 10.51 3.53
N GLY A 694 7.54 9.53 2.64
CA GLY A 694 6.63 8.41 2.82
C GLY A 694 7.19 7.00 2.79
N GLY A 695 6.64 6.06 3.57
CA GLY A 695 7.08 4.65 3.57
C GLY A 695 8.37 4.43 4.36
N TYR A 696 9.40 3.80 3.78
CA TYR A 696 10.79 3.95 4.24
C TYR A 696 11.44 5.23 3.63
N TYR A 697 10.57 6.17 3.24
CA TYR A 697 10.63 7.63 3.13
C TYR A 697 11.05 8.21 1.78
N GLY A 698 10.34 7.85 0.71
CA GLY A 698 10.35 8.51 -0.61
C GLY A 698 8.99 9.09 -0.96
N PHE A 699 8.52 8.87 -2.18
CA PHE A 699 7.26 9.42 -2.69
C PHE A 699 6.01 8.63 -2.25
N ASP A 700 6.16 7.49 -1.59
CA ASP A 700 5.10 6.53 -1.23
C ASP A 700 4.50 6.76 0.18
N LEU A 701 4.11 8.01 0.48
CA LEU A 701 3.53 8.35 1.78
C LEU A 701 2.20 7.62 1.98
N PRO A 702 2.01 6.84 3.07
CA PRO A 702 0.80 6.07 3.28
C PRO A 702 -0.40 7.00 3.44
N PRO A 703 -1.60 6.63 2.94
CA PRO A 703 -2.80 7.45 3.05
C PRO A 703 -3.14 7.90 4.48
N SER A 704 -2.80 7.09 5.48
CA SER A 704 -3.03 7.42 6.90
C SER A 704 -2.26 8.65 7.40
N GLN A 705 -1.27 9.15 6.65
CA GLN A 705 -0.52 10.36 7.00
C GLN A 705 -0.98 11.60 6.23
N ILE A 706 -1.96 11.49 5.35
CA ILE A 706 -2.46 12.64 4.58
C ILE A 706 -3.03 13.70 5.53
N LYS A 707 -3.88 13.29 6.49
CA LYS A 707 -4.47 14.20 7.47
C LYS A 707 -3.44 14.84 8.37
N ASP A 708 -2.54 14.04 8.97
CA ASP A 708 -1.46 14.56 9.80
C ASP A 708 -0.61 15.60 9.07
N SER A 709 -0.31 15.37 7.78
CA SER A 709 0.45 16.33 6.95
C SER A 709 -0.33 17.61 6.70
N GLY A 710 -1.65 17.51 6.56
CA GLY A 710 -2.54 18.65 6.36
C GLY A 710 -2.66 19.52 7.61
N GLU A 711 -2.83 18.89 8.77
CA GLU A 711 -2.87 19.59 10.08
C GLU A 711 -1.58 20.38 10.33
N GLU A 712 -0.43 19.76 10.07
CA GLU A 712 0.89 20.40 10.15
C GLU A 712 1.05 21.58 9.22
N LEU A 713 0.80 21.37 7.92
CA LEU A 713 0.95 22.40 6.92
C LEU A 713 0.02 23.58 7.24
N TRP A 714 -1.20 23.31 7.70
CA TRP A 714 -2.17 24.35 8.04
C TRP A 714 -1.69 25.26 9.17
N GLU A 715 -1.09 24.72 10.24
CA GLU A 715 -0.51 25.54 11.31
C GLU A 715 0.60 26.46 10.79
N ALA A 716 1.44 25.97 9.88
CA ALA A 716 2.44 26.78 9.20
C ALA A 716 1.80 27.92 8.38
N MET A 717 0.76 27.60 7.61
CA MET A 717 0.05 28.56 6.76
C MET A 717 -0.60 29.68 7.58
N LYS A 718 -1.15 29.39 8.76
CA LYS A 718 -1.69 30.42 9.65
C LYS A 718 -0.64 31.44 10.05
N VAL A 719 0.57 30.99 10.43
CA VAL A 719 1.69 31.89 10.75
C VAL A 719 2.05 32.79 9.58
N ILE A 720 2.08 32.24 8.36
CA ILE A 720 2.32 33.02 7.15
C ILE A 720 1.20 34.05 6.95
N PHE A 721 -0.07 33.62 6.91
CA PHE A 721 -1.21 34.50 6.66
C PHE A 721 -1.33 35.63 7.68
N ASP A 722 -1.12 35.34 8.96
CA ASP A 722 -1.12 36.34 10.03
C ASP A 722 -0.05 37.42 9.79
N ARG A 723 1.15 37.02 9.35
CA ARG A 723 2.22 37.95 9.00
C ARG A 723 1.88 38.76 7.75
N LEU A 724 1.38 38.12 6.70
CA LEU A 724 1.00 38.79 5.46
C LEU A 724 -0.09 39.83 5.69
N HIS A 725 -1.05 39.53 6.56
CA HIS A 725 -2.13 40.44 6.87
C HIS A 725 -1.60 41.71 7.54
N GLN A 726 -0.69 41.55 8.51
CA GLN A 726 -0.03 42.67 9.19
C GLN A 726 0.73 43.59 8.23
N VAL A 727 1.39 43.02 7.21
CA VAL A 727 2.16 43.79 6.22
C VAL A 727 1.23 44.42 5.18
N SER A 728 0.11 43.78 4.82
CA SER A 728 -0.84 44.31 3.85
C SER A 728 -1.63 45.56 4.31
N ILE A 729 -1.69 45.80 5.62
CA ILE A 729 -2.39 46.95 6.21
C ILE A 729 -1.44 48.17 6.39
N GLN A 730 -0.12 47.96 6.29
CA GLN A 730 0.91 49.01 6.42
C GLN A 730 1.17 49.68 5.07
#